data_AF-A0A1I0RH04-F1
#
_entry.id   AF-A0A1I0RH04-F1
#
_cell.length_a   1.000
_cell.length_b   1.000
_cell.length_c   1.000
_cell.angle_alpha   90.00
_cell.angle_beta   90.00
_cell.angle_gamma   90.00
#
_symmetry.space_group_name_H-M   'P 1'
#
loop_
_entity.id
_entity.type
_entity.pdbx_description
1 polymer ?
#
loop_
_entity_poly.entity_id
_entity_poly.type
_entity_poly.pdbx_seq_one_letter_code
_entity_poly.pdbx_strand_id
1 'polypeptide(L)'
;MNLGLTMRWGYSALQLNGNAYAYFPADQFKNLQAFTFEATILSTTQTGVILSNMTGVSSPFVFSITNGYLTCGVGLQNGQWSQLTSPTLLSLNEWHQVAFTFNGNNKLITLYQDGKEVASTKLQGELTQNLSRSTLIGVRRDFNGNLQDFFHGQIARIVIWKSARDLFQVVEDAVAITPPKDQTYNLGFWADFTEMPTEDRSGNSIPISYPDPKPNYLYSVPSVKLTENGVIDCGINPEYNFEGNKPYTIEGWMNPSATAEYSYILSFTKDLQWQYNIKYDKAKSRILASRNSDSQQIVSTEEITEGRFYHFAVTYNENSKMMSLYVNGNLQTAEHFPGGVAKLDQGKLFIGGSHFTGYFQNVRLWKTCLDQAELRQWMLNDVITDPRLVANFDFTVTPPLDTMGNPVQLLDGAAHALATTTIGVEERKAELGITMPINASYFNGVEEPALPHPVGVRFASQPALFSQTHKERTFTDLVSFLKLDEEKQTTFRETFEKAYAQAEKEFSANEKLQKVFTRVDENGRTSITYHSLRGDILFYDRPTGEVSDCTLWWISFTFKMTVGFFGIFLPLPTFSPFNQIPTKIFNLIIKNARLLAKITALVGTTIGVASALDIITETHRERILWPILKFSFISAGWFALTAAITRIITIITGTVAAEILAKFIVWAAQLTKLSLEYRESCAQLPENSAVTTV
;
A
#
# COMPACT_ATOMS: atom_id res chain seq x y z
N MET A 1 7.87 3.65 1.77
CA MET A 1 6.66 4.15 1.09
C MET A 1 5.55 4.07 2.13
N ASN A 2 5.29 5.16 2.85
CA ASN A 2 4.24 5.23 3.87
C ASN A 2 2.90 5.28 3.15
N LEU A 3 2.33 4.12 2.86
CA LEU A 3 0.93 4.03 2.45
C LEU A 3 0.12 3.92 3.74
N GLY A 4 -0.25 5.09 4.28
CA GLY A 4 -1.42 5.16 5.16
C GLY A 4 -2.58 4.56 4.38
N LEU A 5 -3.23 3.55 4.95
CA LEU A 5 -4.41 2.94 4.38
C LEU A 5 -5.57 3.93 4.49
N THR A 6 -5.59 4.94 3.62
CA THR A 6 -6.80 5.69 3.34
C THR A 6 -7.69 4.76 2.51
N MET A 7 -8.95 4.58 2.90
CA MET A 7 -9.96 4.13 1.93
C MET A 7 -9.82 5.08 0.74
N ARG A 8 -9.38 4.55 -0.41
CA ARG A 8 -8.86 5.30 -1.57
C ARG A 8 -9.72 6.47 -2.08
N TRP A 9 -10.99 6.53 -1.67
CA TRP A 9 -11.97 7.55 -2.06
C TRP A 9 -12.43 8.44 -0.90
N GLY A 10 -11.92 8.24 0.31
CA GLY A 10 -12.08 9.14 1.44
C GLY A 10 -10.95 10.17 1.51
N TYR A 11 -11.24 11.33 2.07
CA TYR A 11 -10.27 12.39 2.32
C TYR A 11 -10.26 12.75 3.80
N SER A 12 -9.11 13.14 4.32
CA SER A 12 -9.05 13.85 5.61
C SER A 12 -9.06 15.36 5.43
N ALA A 13 -9.38 16.06 6.50
CA ALA A 13 -9.11 17.48 6.63
C ALA A 13 -8.82 17.79 8.09
N LEU A 14 -7.98 18.80 8.35
CA LEU A 14 -7.74 19.27 9.70
C LEU A 14 -9.01 19.97 10.20
N GLN A 15 -9.64 19.38 11.21
CA GLN A 15 -10.82 19.92 11.86
C GLN A 15 -10.42 20.80 13.05
N LEU A 16 -10.80 22.06 12.96
CA LEU A 16 -10.58 23.08 13.99
C LEU A 16 -11.91 23.39 14.67
N ASN A 17 -11.97 23.18 15.98
CA ASN A 17 -13.14 23.42 16.82
C ASN A 17 -12.72 24.04 18.15
N GLY A 18 -13.57 24.89 18.72
CA GLY A 18 -13.28 25.57 19.98
C GLY A 18 -12.01 26.41 19.88
N ASN A 19 -11.04 26.14 20.75
CA ASN A 19 -9.77 26.87 20.79
C ASN A 19 -8.62 26.10 20.12
N ALA A 20 -8.90 25.08 19.30
CA ALA A 20 -7.88 24.30 18.63
C ALA A 20 -7.27 25.08 17.45
N TYR A 21 -5.95 24.96 17.28
CA TYR A 21 -5.21 25.62 16.20
C TYR A 21 -3.91 24.86 15.89
N ALA A 22 -3.23 25.25 14.82
CA ALA A 22 -1.90 24.74 14.49
C ALA A 22 -0.93 25.90 14.20
N TYR A 23 0.38 25.63 14.19
CA TYR A 23 1.37 26.64 13.79
C TYR A 23 2.63 26.00 13.22
N PHE A 24 3.40 26.80 12.48
CA PHE A 24 4.71 26.40 11.96
C PHE A 24 5.71 27.58 12.00
N PRO A 25 7.02 27.31 12.08
CA PRO A 25 8.06 28.35 12.07
C PRO A 25 8.01 29.22 10.82
N ALA A 26 8.10 30.55 10.98
CA ALA A 26 7.97 31.50 9.86
C ALA A 26 9.30 32.04 9.33
N ASP A 27 10.45 31.51 9.77
CA ASP A 27 11.76 32.11 9.47
C ASP A 27 12.05 32.24 7.97
N GLN A 28 11.52 31.32 7.17
CA GLN A 28 11.64 31.30 5.72
C GLN A 28 10.71 32.26 4.95
N PHE A 29 9.83 32.97 5.67
CA PHE A 29 8.89 33.95 5.11
C PHE A 29 9.29 35.40 5.43
N LYS A 30 10.49 35.64 5.96
CA LYS A 30 11.00 36.99 6.23
C LYS A 30 11.30 37.74 4.93
N ASN A 31 11.09 39.05 4.94
CA ASN A 31 11.48 39.97 3.85
C ASN A 31 10.90 39.57 2.47
N LEU A 32 9.68 39.03 2.43
CA LEU A 32 9.02 38.68 1.17
C LEU A 32 8.70 39.94 0.36
N GLN A 33 9.25 39.99 -0.86
CA GLN A 33 8.96 41.06 -1.83
C GLN A 33 7.65 40.79 -2.58
N ALA A 34 7.25 39.53 -2.67
CA ALA A 34 5.96 39.09 -3.18
C ALA A 34 5.60 37.76 -2.51
N PHE A 35 4.32 37.46 -2.41
CA PHE A 35 3.86 36.19 -1.85
C PHE A 35 2.44 35.85 -2.29
N THR A 36 2.09 34.58 -2.09
CA THR A 36 0.73 34.08 -2.22
C THR A 36 0.43 33.15 -1.06
N PHE A 37 -0.73 33.33 -0.43
CA PHE A 37 -1.29 32.37 0.50
C PHE A 37 -2.52 31.75 -0.11
N GLU A 38 -2.59 30.43 -0.09
CA GLU A 38 -3.72 29.66 -0.61
C GLU A 38 -4.20 28.69 0.46
N ALA A 39 -5.51 28.52 0.53
CA ALA A 39 -6.12 27.53 1.40
C ALA A 39 -7.36 26.93 0.75
N THR A 40 -7.59 25.65 1.03
CA THR A 40 -8.86 24.97 0.76
C THR A 40 -9.56 24.77 2.08
N ILE A 41 -10.69 25.44 2.27
CA ILE A 41 -11.36 25.56 3.57
C ILE A 41 -12.85 25.23 3.48
N LEU A 42 -13.42 24.77 4.58
CA LEU A 42 -14.85 24.69 4.81
C LEU A 42 -15.12 25.34 6.16
N SER A 43 -15.83 26.47 6.15
CA SER A 43 -16.16 27.21 7.39
C SER A 43 -17.55 26.84 7.89
N THR A 44 -17.70 26.66 9.20
CA THR A 44 -19.01 26.49 9.85
C THR A 44 -19.52 27.77 10.50
N THR A 45 -18.67 28.80 10.59
CA THR A 45 -18.99 30.12 11.15
C THR A 45 -18.75 31.23 10.14
N GLN A 46 -19.40 32.38 10.35
CA GLN A 46 -19.24 33.57 9.51
C GLN A 46 -17.97 34.38 9.84
N THR A 47 -17.25 34.02 10.90
CA THR A 47 -16.03 34.71 11.34
C THR A 47 -15.01 33.68 11.83
N GLY A 48 -13.75 33.88 11.46
CA GLY A 48 -12.63 33.03 11.87
C GLY A 48 -11.36 33.33 11.08
N VAL A 49 -10.19 33.07 11.66
CA VAL A 49 -8.89 33.31 11.02
C VAL A 49 -8.36 32.04 10.38
N ILE A 50 -8.11 32.07 9.07
CA ILE A 50 -7.54 30.94 8.32
C ILE A 50 -6.03 30.85 8.59
N LEU A 51 -5.31 31.96 8.37
CA LEU A 51 -3.86 32.04 8.53
C LEU A 51 -3.48 33.43 9.06
N SER A 52 -2.55 33.50 10.00
CA SER A 52 -2.03 34.79 10.47
C SER A 52 -0.56 34.73 10.88
N ASN A 53 0.10 35.86 10.82
CA ASN A 53 1.42 36.06 11.41
C ASN A 53 1.40 37.27 12.36
N MET A 54 0.33 37.46 13.13
CA MET A 54 0.23 38.60 14.03
C MET A 54 1.25 38.53 15.19
N THR A 55 2.11 39.54 15.27
CA THR A 55 2.88 39.85 16.49
C THR A 55 2.21 41.03 17.19
N GLY A 56 2.16 41.01 18.52
CA GLY A 56 1.37 41.98 19.30
C GLY A 56 1.67 43.48 19.05
N VAL A 57 2.70 43.84 18.29
CA VAL A 57 3.00 45.24 17.91
C VAL A 57 3.18 45.44 16.40
N SER A 58 3.19 44.38 15.60
CA SER A 58 3.22 44.47 14.13
C SER A 58 2.65 43.20 13.49
N SER A 59 1.65 43.36 12.62
CA SER A 59 1.10 42.25 11.86
C SER A 59 1.55 42.37 10.42
N PRO A 60 2.32 41.43 9.88
CA PRO A 60 2.66 41.42 8.46
C PRO A 60 1.44 41.03 7.63
N PHE A 61 0.63 40.05 8.08
CA PHE A 61 -0.62 39.70 7.42
C PHE A 61 -1.61 38.91 8.31
N VAL A 62 -2.88 38.99 7.93
CA VAL A 62 -4.00 38.15 8.40
C VAL A 62 -4.85 37.76 7.19
N PHE A 63 -5.27 36.49 7.15
CA PHE A 63 -6.24 35.96 6.20
C PHE A 63 -7.40 35.32 6.95
N SER A 64 -8.61 35.81 6.74
CA SER A 64 -9.75 35.52 7.60
C SER A 64 -11.09 35.60 6.87
N ILE A 65 -12.12 35.18 7.57
CA ILE A 65 -13.52 35.41 7.22
C ILE A 65 -14.07 36.41 8.24
N THR A 66 -14.82 37.40 7.77
CA THR A 66 -15.47 38.40 8.62
C THR A 66 -16.89 38.63 8.12
N ASN A 67 -17.88 38.32 8.96
CA ASN A 67 -19.31 38.44 8.62
C ASN A 67 -19.68 37.72 7.30
N GLY A 68 -19.04 36.58 7.03
CA GLY A 68 -19.25 35.75 5.85
C GLY A 68 -18.42 36.16 4.62
N TYR A 69 -17.66 37.26 4.68
CA TYR A 69 -16.82 37.71 3.57
C TYR A 69 -15.36 37.33 3.80
N LEU A 70 -14.68 36.90 2.74
CA LEU A 70 -13.24 36.68 2.77
C LEU A 70 -12.52 38.03 2.94
N THR A 71 -11.58 38.09 3.88
CA THR A 71 -10.79 39.29 4.17
C THR A 71 -9.32 38.95 4.24
N CYS A 72 -8.47 39.82 3.66
CA CYS A 72 -7.05 39.82 3.93
C CYS A 72 -6.63 41.19 4.42
N GLY A 73 -5.65 41.24 5.33
CA GLY A 73 -5.03 42.49 5.73
C GLY A 73 -3.54 42.34 5.91
N VAL A 74 -2.82 43.43 5.68
CA VAL A 74 -1.36 43.52 5.81
C VAL A 74 -0.97 44.77 6.57
N GLY A 75 0.11 44.68 7.35
CA GLY A 75 0.67 45.82 8.07
C GLY A 75 1.78 46.48 7.30
N LEU A 76 1.75 47.82 7.30
CA LEU A 76 2.70 48.66 6.60
C LEU A 76 3.78 49.18 7.56
N GLN A 77 4.97 49.49 7.03
CA GLN A 77 6.11 49.99 7.84
C GLN A 77 5.81 51.29 8.59
N ASN A 78 4.85 52.08 8.11
CA ASN A 78 4.38 53.30 8.77
C ASN A 78 3.38 53.04 9.91
N GLY A 79 3.18 51.78 10.30
CA GLY A 79 2.25 51.36 11.35
C GLY A 79 0.78 51.33 10.93
N GLN A 80 0.46 51.63 9.66
CA GLN A 80 -0.90 51.56 9.15
C GLN A 80 -1.30 50.12 8.80
N TRP A 81 -2.61 49.84 8.84
CA TRP A 81 -3.20 48.58 8.43
C TRP A 81 -3.93 48.77 7.10
N SER A 82 -3.64 47.93 6.12
CA SER A 82 -4.41 47.88 4.88
C SER A 82 -5.21 46.59 4.85
N GLN A 83 -6.51 46.70 4.56
CA GLN A 83 -7.42 45.57 4.49
C GLN A 83 -8.17 45.59 3.16
N LEU A 84 -8.39 44.39 2.63
CA LEU A 84 -9.21 44.14 1.46
C LEU A 84 -10.26 43.09 1.84
N THR A 85 -11.51 43.34 1.43
CA THR A 85 -12.66 42.47 1.69
C THR A 85 -13.26 42.07 0.35
N SER A 86 -13.55 40.78 0.19
CA SER A 86 -14.29 40.27 -0.96
C SER A 86 -15.71 40.83 -0.99
N PRO A 87 -16.26 41.18 -2.16
CA PRO A 87 -17.67 41.55 -2.31
C PRO A 87 -18.59 40.32 -2.29
N THR A 88 -18.04 39.09 -2.37
CA THR A 88 -18.81 37.84 -2.40
C THR A 88 -18.79 37.14 -1.05
N LEU A 89 -19.96 36.63 -0.65
CA LEU A 89 -20.10 35.79 0.54
C LEU A 89 -19.47 34.40 0.29
N LEU A 90 -18.94 33.82 1.37
CA LEU A 90 -18.64 32.40 1.47
C LEU A 90 -19.87 31.68 2.03
N SER A 91 -20.35 30.67 1.31
CA SER A 91 -21.37 29.77 1.84
C SER A 91 -20.78 28.95 3.00
N LEU A 92 -21.58 28.76 4.05
CA LEU A 92 -21.14 27.92 5.17
C LEU A 92 -21.33 26.44 4.81
N ASN A 93 -20.47 25.60 5.37
CA ASN A 93 -20.48 24.14 5.17
C ASN A 93 -20.21 23.70 3.73
N GLU A 94 -19.58 24.55 2.93
CA GLU A 94 -19.11 24.25 1.58
C GLU A 94 -17.60 24.42 1.50
N TRP A 95 -16.96 23.61 0.64
CA TRP A 95 -15.54 23.75 0.36
C TRP A 95 -15.32 24.93 -0.57
N HIS A 96 -14.46 25.85 -0.15
CA HIS A 96 -14.00 26.97 -0.95
C HIS A 96 -12.50 26.91 -1.16
N GLN A 97 -12.06 27.26 -2.36
CA GLN A 97 -10.67 27.59 -2.59
C GLN A 97 -10.50 29.10 -2.46
N VAL A 98 -9.58 29.50 -1.60
CA VAL A 98 -9.36 30.91 -1.31
C VAL A 98 -7.87 31.22 -1.38
N ALA A 99 -7.55 32.37 -1.94
CA ALA A 99 -6.17 32.84 -1.97
C ALA A 99 -6.09 34.36 -1.83
N PHE A 100 -4.95 34.84 -1.36
CA PHE A 100 -4.59 36.24 -1.54
C PHE A 100 -3.12 36.38 -1.90
N THR A 101 -2.84 37.35 -2.75
CA THR A 101 -1.52 37.61 -3.31
C THR A 101 -1.07 39.02 -2.95
N PHE A 102 0.24 39.20 -2.85
CA PHE A 102 0.87 40.51 -2.86
C PHE A 102 2.00 40.52 -3.87
N ASN A 103 1.95 41.48 -4.80
CA ASN A 103 3.01 41.73 -5.78
C ASN A 103 3.74 43.05 -5.44
N GLY A 104 4.99 42.95 -4.97
CA GLY A 104 5.78 44.13 -4.60
C GLY A 104 6.15 45.06 -5.75
N ASN A 105 6.19 44.58 -7.00
CA ASN A 105 6.58 45.42 -8.14
C ASN A 105 5.54 46.51 -8.44
N ASN A 106 4.25 46.19 -8.31
CA ASN A 106 3.14 47.12 -8.54
C ASN A 106 2.35 47.44 -7.26
N LYS A 107 2.81 46.91 -6.12
CA LYS A 107 2.20 47.01 -4.79
C LYS A 107 0.74 46.58 -4.74
N LEU A 108 0.38 45.57 -5.52
CA LEU A 108 -1.00 45.11 -5.68
C LEU A 108 -1.29 43.94 -4.72
N ILE A 109 -2.40 44.04 -4.00
CA ILE A 109 -3.02 42.92 -3.29
C ILE A 109 -4.23 42.47 -4.08
N THR A 110 -4.36 41.16 -4.29
CA THR A 110 -5.51 40.56 -4.96
C THR A 110 -6.06 39.40 -4.14
N LEU A 111 -7.38 39.36 -3.97
CA LEU A 111 -8.14 38.25 -3.37
C LEU A 111 -8.75 37.37 -4.47
N TYR A 112 -8.67 36.07 -4.25
CA TYR A 112 -9.29 35.06 -5.07
C TYR A 112 -10.23 34.19 -4.23
N GLN A 113 -11.39 33.88 -4.80
CA GLN A 113 -12.38 32.96 -4.24
C GLN A 113 -12.89 32.08 -5.38
N ASP A 114 -12.82 30.76 -5.20
CA ASP A 114 -13.32 29.72 -6.10
C ASP A 114 -12.88 29.91 -7.56
N GLY A 115 -11.59 30.16 -7.75
CA GLY A 115 -10.99 30.33 -9.07
C GLY A 115 -11.39 31.63 -9.79
N LYS A 116 -11.76 32.67 -9.04
CA LYS A 116 -12.04 34.02 -9.57
C LYS A 116 -11.32 35.08 -8.78
N GLU A 117 -10.82 36.11 -9.45
CA GLU A 117 -10.42 37.36 -8.81
C GLU A 117 -11.67 38.10 -8.32
N VAL A 118 -11.78 38.32 -7.01
CA VAL A 118 -12.98 38.93 -6.41
C VAL A 118 -12.74 40.37 -5.92
N ALA A 119 -11.50 40.72 -5.59
CA ALA A 119 -11.14 42.08 -5.20
C ALA A 119 -9.65 42.32 -5.43
N SER A 120 -9.27 43.57 -5.73
CA SER A 120 -7.88 43.99 -5.82
C SER A 120 -7.70 45.44 -5.38
N THR A 121 -6.56 45.75 -4.76
CA THR A 121 -6.22 47.12 -4.35
C THR A 121 -4.71 47.37 -4.37
N LYS A 122 -4.30 48.62 -4.62
CA LYS A 122 -2.90 49.05 -4.52
C LYS A 122 -2.60 49.54 -3.12
N LEU A 123 -1.52 49.02 -2.53
CA LEU A 123 -1.02 49.50 -1.25
C LEU A 123 -0.41 50.90 -1.37
N GLN A 124 -0.70 51.71 -0.35
CA GLN A 124 -0.07 53.02 -0.15
C GLN A 124 0.96 52.93 0.98
N GLY A 125 2.12 52.35 0.66
CA GLY A 125 3.22 52.17 1.62
C GLY A 125 4.11 50.96 1.28
N GLU A 126 4.96 50.58 2.23
CA GLU A 126 5.80 49.37 2.15
C GLU A 126 5.33 48.35 3.19
N LEU A 127 5.43 47.05 2.87
CA LEU A 127 5.11 45.98 3.81
C LEU A 127 6.10 45.91 4.98
N THR A 128 5.57 45.56 6.14
CA THR A 128 6.38 45.16 7.29
C THR A 128 7.14 43.87 6.98
N GLN A 129 8.47 43.89 7.08
CA GLN A 129 9.31 42.79 6.59
C GLN A 129 9.79 41.78 7.66
N ASN A 130 9.68 42.13 8.94
CA ASN A 130 10.18 41.28 10.04
C ASN A 130 9.13 40.27 10.53
N LEU A 131 9.24 39.02 10.08
CA LEU A 131 8.46 37.88 10.58
C LEU A 131 9.24 37.14 11.69
N SER A 132 9.25 37.65 12.91
CA SER A 132 10.06 37.06 13.99
C SER A 132 9.36 35.93 14.77
N ARG A 133 8.16 35.49 14.37
CA ARG A 133 7.36 34.45 15.06
C ARG A 133 6.66 33.50 14.10
N SER A 134 6.28 32.33 14.62
CA SER A 134 5.51 31.30 13.92
C SER A 134 4.26 31.84 13.24
N THR A 135 3.93 31.28 12.08
CA THR A 135 2.66 31.49 11.40
C THR A 135 1.61 30.57 12.03
N LEU A 136 0.47 31.13 12.37
CA LEU A 136 -0.66 30.47 13.02
C LEU A 136 -1.69 30.08 11.95
N ILE A 137 -2.21 28.86 12.08
CA ILE A 137 -3.31 28.31 11.29
C ILE A 137 -4.53 28.26 12.21
N GLY A 138 -5.64 28.86 11.79
CA GLY A 138 -6.89 28.77 12.54
C GLY A 138 -7.09 29.79 13.66
N VAL A 139 -6.15 30.73 13.85
CA VAL A 139 -6.22 31.70 14.95
C VAL A 139 -5.32 32.91 14.67
N ARG A 140 -5.57 34.03 15.36
CA ARG A 140 -4.63 35.16 15.45
C ARG A 140 -4.31 35.53 16.90
N ARG A 141 -3.21 36.28 17.07
CA ARG A 141 -2.88 36.95 18.34
C ARG A 141 -3.29 38.43 18.26
N ASP A 142 -3.91 38.93 19.31
CA ASP A 142 -4.13 40.38 19.48
C ASP A 142 -2.82 41.12 19.81
N PHE A 143 -2.93 42.44 20.02
CA PHE A 143 -1.78 43.28 20.37
C PHE A 143 -1.15 42.93 21.74
N ASN A 144 -1.93 42.28 22.62
CA ASN A 144 -1.49 41.84 23.94
C ASN A 144 -0.94 40.40 23.92
N GLY A 145 -0.97 39.72 22.78
CA GLY A 145 -0.54 38.33 22.61
C GLY A 145 -1.61 37.27 22.90
N ASN A 146 -2.84 37.68 23.23
CA ASN A 146 -3.97 36.78 23.47
C ASN A 146 -4.46 36.18 22.16
N LEU A 147 -4.83 34.90 22.19
CA LEU A 147 -5.44 34.21 21.06
C LEU A 147 -6.90 34.63 20.91
N GLN A 148 -7.32 34.93 19.68
CA GLN A 148 -8.69 35.33 19.35
C GLN A 148 -9.08 34.92 17.93
N ASP A 149 -10.38 35.00 17.64
CA ASP A 149 -10.97 34.76 16.32
C ASP A 149 -10.61 33.39 15.74
N PHE A 150 -10.80 32.36 16.57
CA PHE A 150 -10.59 30.97 16.18
C PHE A 150 -11.45 30.60 14.96
N PHE A 151 -10.84 29.84 14.05
CA PHE A 151 -11.53 29.25 12.92
C PHE A 151 -12.29 28.00 13.35
N HIS A 152 -13.55 27.92 12.95
CA HIS A 152 -14.39 26.75 13.16
C HIS A 152 -14.73 26.14 11.81
N GLY A 153 -14.27 24.90 11.60
CA GLY A 153 -14.44 24.23 10.32
C GLY A 153 -13.32 23.26 10.00
N GLN A 154 -13.07 23.09 8.70
CA GLN A 154 -12.08 22.16 8.16
C GLN A 154 -11.13 22.89 7.22
N ILE A 155 -9.87 22.46 7.22
CA ILE A 155 -8.84 22.91 6.29
C ILE A 155 -8.24 21.68 5.63
N ALA A 156 -8.38 21.57 4.31
CA ALA A 156 -7.82 20.47 3.52
C ALA A 156 -6.37 20.77 3.11
N ARG A 157 -6.06 22.03 2.81
CA ARG A 157 -4.74 22.41 2.30
C ARG A 157 -4.35 23.83 2.66
N ILE A 158 -3.06 24.05 2.88
CA ILE A 158 -2.43 25.37 2.96
C ILE A 158 -1.18 25.38 2.09
N VAL A 159 -1.07 26.37 1.21
CA VAL A 159 0.09 26.59 0.34
C VAL A 159 0.59 28.01 0.50
N ILE A 160 1.92 28.17 0.56
CA ILE A 160 2.58 29.47 0.66
C ILE A 160 3.65 29.59 -0.40
N TRP A 161 3.50 30.58 -1.27
CA TRP A 161 4.47 30.94 -2.29
C TRP A 161 5.22 32.22 -1.90
N LYS A 162 6.51 32.27 -2.22
CA LYS A 162 7.38 33.45 -2.11
C LYS A 162 7.33 34.33 -3.38
N SER A 163 6.24 34.20 -4.14
CA SER A 163 5.94 34.93 -5.36
C SER A 163 4.45 35.23 -5.43
N ALA A 164 4.06 36.29 -6.13
CA ALA A 164 2.67 36.57 -6.45
C ALA A 164 2.23 35.64 -7.59
N ARG A 165 1.25 34.78 -7.34
CA ARG A 165 0.63 33.91 -8.34
C ARG A 165 -0.45 34.69 -9.09
N ASP A 166 -0.61 34.41 -10.38
CA ASP A 166 -1.76 34.90 -11.14
C ASP A 166 -2.99 33.98 -11.00
N LEU A 167 -4.12 34.35 -11.61
CA LEU A 167 -5.35 33.56 -11.54
C LEU A 167 -5.19 32.12 -12.06
N PHE A 168 -4.52 31.93 -13.20
CA PHE A 168 -4.37 30.60 -13.80
C PHE A 168 -3.52 29.71 -12.91
N GLN A 169 -2.47 30.29 -12.35
CA GLN A 169 -1.57 29.68 -11.40
C GLN A 169 -2.29 29.26 -10.11
N VAL A 170 -3.11 30.12 -9.52
CA VAL A 170 -3.91 29.78 -8.32
C VAL A 170 -4.91 28.64 -8.63
N VAL A 171 -5.53 28.64 -9.81
CA VAL A 171 -6.44 27.57 -10.23
C VAL A 171 -5.69 26.25 -10.46
N GLU A 172 -4.49 26.29 -11.04
CA GLU A 172 -3.63 25.11 -11.24
C GLU A 172 -3.23 24.48 -9.89
N ASP A 173 -2.84 25.31 -8.92
CA ASP A 173 -2.45 24.86 -7.59
C ASP A 173 -3.63 24.24 -6.81
N ALA A 174 -4.83 24.81 -6.98
CA ALA A 174 -6.06 24.32 -6.38
C ALA A 174 -6.40 22.87 -6.77
N VAL A 175 -6.09 22.47 -8.01
CA VAL A 175 -6.38 21.12 -8.54
C VAL A 175 -5.20 20.17 -8.50
N ALA A 176 -4.00 20.67 -8.15
CA ALA A 176 -2.80 19.86 -8.09
C ALA A 176 -2.89 18.82 -6.95
N ILE A 177 -2.56 17.56 -7.26
CA ILE A 177 -2.53 16.44 -6.28
C ILE A 177 -1.12 16.30 -5.65
N THR A 178 -0.09 16.74 -6.36
CA THR A 178 1.30 16.76 -5.88
C THR A 178 1.88 18.17 -5.98
N PRO A 179 2.86 18.53 -5.12
CA PRO A 179 3.56 19.80 -5.26
C PRO A 179 4.13 19.95 -6.69
N PRO A 180 4.07 21.14 -7.31
CA PRO A 180 4.63 21.36 -8.64
C PRO A 180 6.13 21.03 -8.66
N LYS A 181 6.55 20.15 -9.59
CA LYS A 181 7.95 19.67 -9.68
C LYS A 181 8.96 20.76 -10.06
N ASP A 182 8.49 21.85 -10.70
CA ASP A 182 9.36 22.81 -11.40
C ASP A 182 9.47 24.19 -10.73
N GLN A 183 9.10 24.36 -9.45
CA GLN A 183 9.19 25.67 -8.75
C GLN A 183 9.76 25.61 -7.32
N THR A 184 10.75 24.74 -7.08
CA THR A 184 11.31 24.46 -5.74
C THR A 184 11.87 25.67 -4.97
N TYR A 185 12.16 26.80 -5.62
CA TYR A 185 12.69 27.98 -4.92
C TYR A 185 11.61 28.94 -4.40
N ASN A 186 10.43 28.98 -5.04
CA ASN A 186 9.35 29.88 -4.65
C ASN A 186 8.29 29.19 -3.79
N LEU A 187 8.18 27.86 -3.81
CA LEU A 187 7.29 27.15 -2.89
C LEU A 187 7.89 27.16 -1.47
N GLY A 188 7.26 27.89 -0.56
CA GLY A 188 7.76 28.08 0.79
C GLY A 188 7.15 27.14 1.83
N PHE A 189 5.91 26.70 1.65
CA PHE A 189 5.27 25.70 2.50
C PHE A 189 4.11 25.04 1.76
N TRP A 190 3.97 23.72 1.93
CA TRP A 190 2.85 22.95 1.39
C TRP A 190 2.40 21.93 2.43
N ALA A 191 1.27 22.18 3.06
CA ALA A 191 0.63 21.22 3.96
C ALA A 191 -0.67 20.72 3.34
N ASP A 192 -0.73 19.41 3.09
CA ASP A 192 -1.94 18.73 2.62
C ASP A 192 -2.51 17.87 3.75
N PHE A 193 -3.60 18.34 4.35
CA PHE A 193 -4.29 17.69 5.45
C PHE A 193 -5.24 16.58 4.99
N THR A 194 -5.30 16.31 3.68
CA THR A 194 -5.93 15.10 3.13
C THR A 194 -5.09 13.84 3.34
N GLU A 195 -3.88 14.02 3.87
CA GLU A 195 -2.98 12.95 4.25
C GLU A 195 -2.53 13.05 5.71
N MET A 196 -2.40 11.88 6.34
CA MET A 196 -2.08 11.75 7.77
C MET A 196 -0.87 10.82 7.98
N PRO A 197 0.14 11.21 8.78
CA PRO A 197 0.32 12.55 9.33
C PRO A 197 0.63 13.57 8.24
N THR A 198 0.18 14.81 8.40
CA THR A 198 0.53 15.89 7.48
C THR A 198 1.98 16.32 7.67
N GLU A 199 2.71 16.35 6.56
CA GLU A 199 4.08 16.82 6.46
C GLU A 199 4.19 17.96 5.45
N ASP A 200 5.19 18.83 5.62
CA ASP A 200 5.50 19.86 4.64
C ASP A 200 6.15 19.25 3.39
N ARG A 201 5.49 19.43 2.25
CA ARG A 201 5.90 18.91 0.94
C ARG A 201 6.59 19.95 0.06
N SER A 202 6.89 21.13 0.57
CA SER A 202 7.64 22.15 -0.17
C SER A 202 9.11 21.77 -0.39
N GLY A 203 9.62 20.78 0.35
CA GLY A 203 11.04 20.43 0.39
C GLY A 203 11.81 21.12 1.53
N ASN A 204 11.17 22.02 2.27
CA ASN A 204 11.77 22.71 3.42
C ASN A 204 11.64 21.92 4.74
N SER A 205 10.82 20.86 4.76
CA SER A 205 10.61 19.97 5.92
C SER A 205 10.19 20.73 7.19
N ILE A 206 9.30 21.70 7.04
CA ILE A 206 8.86 22.59 8.10
C ILE A 206 7.92 21.84 9.04
N PRO A 207 8.23 21.70 10.34
CA PRO A 207 7.37 21.00 11.27
C PRO A 207 6.10 21.81 11.58
N ILE A 208 4.95 21.11 11.56
CA ILE A 208 3.67 21.65 12.01
C ILE A 208 3.45 21.22 13.46
N SER A 209 3.12 22.19 14.32
CA SER A 209 2.87 21.99 15.74
C SER A 209 1.39 22.13 16.05
N TYR A 210 0.89 21.28 16.95
CA TYR A 210 -0.52 21.19 17.36
C TYR A 210 -0.64 21.37 18.89
N PRO A 211 -0.90 22.60 19.38
CA PRO A 211 -1.04 22.88 20.82
C PRO A 211 -2.33 22.34 21.41
N ASP A 212 -2.37 22.20 22.73
CA ASP A 212 -3.61 21.86 23.44
C ASP A 212 -4.60 23.06 23.51
N PRO A 213 -5.92 22.82 23.31
CA PRO A 213 -6.51 21.56 22.88
C PRO A 213 -6.15 21.26 21.42
N LYS A 214 -5.65 20.05 21.16
CA LYS A 214 -5.23 19.65 19.82
C LYS A 214 -6.41 19.61 18.85
N PRO A 215 -6.22 20.01 17.59
CA PRO A 215 -7.18 19.72 16.55
C PRO A 215 -7.21 18.22 16.25
N ASN A 216 -8.22 17.80 15.50
CA ASN A 216 -8.34 16.44 15.00
C ASN A 216 -8.34 16.45 13.48
N TYR A 217 -8.18 15.31 12.85
CA TYR A 217 -8.55 15.15 11.46
C TYR A 217 -9.98 14.61 11.36
N LEU A 218 -10.78 15.20 10.49
CA LEU A 218 -12.04 14.60 10.07
C LEU A 218 -11.79 13.82 8.79
N TYR A 219 -11.89 12.51 8.87
CA TYR A 219 -11.82 11.63 7.72
C TYR A 219 -13.22 11.37 7.18
N SER A 220 -13.45 11.67 5.92
CA SER A 220 -14.76 11.64 5.26
C SER A 220 -14.73 10.70 4.07
N VAL A 221 -15.70 9.80 3.97
CA VAL A 221 -15.81 8.80 2.91
C VAL A 221 -17.15 8.98 2.18
N PRO A 222 -17.14 9.44 0.92
CA PRO A 222 -18.32 9.39 0.04
C PRO A 222 -18.89 7.98 -0.02
N SER A 223 -20.14 7.84 0.41
CA SER A 223 -20.81 6.57 0.60
C SER A 223 -22.32 6.73 0.35
N VAL A 224 -23.02 5.61 0.26
CA VAL A 224 -24.47 5.58 0.47
C VAL A 224 -24.74 5.19 1.91
N LYS A 225 -25.49 6.02 2.63
CA LYS A 225 -26.01 5.72 3.96
C LYS A 225 -27.38 5.07 3.87
N LEU A 226 -27.58 4.01 4.64
CA LEU A 226 -28.88 3.37 4.83
C LEU A 226 -29.41 3.65 6.24
N THR A 227 -30.69 4.02 6.31
CA THR A 227 -31.50 3.89 7.52
C THR A 227 -32.12 2.48 7.58
N GLU A 228 -32.87 2.18 8.66
CA GLU A 228 -33.39 0.82 8.90
C GLU A 228 -34.29 0.26 7.79
N ASN A 229 -34.92 1.13 7.00
CA ASN A 229 -35.75 0.76 5.85
C ASN A 229 -35.04 0.99 4.51
N GLY A 230 -33.84 1.58 4.53
CA GLY A 230 -33.11 1.95 3.33
C GLY A 230 -32.59 0.75 2.56
N VAL A 231 -32.68 0.82 1.23
CA VAL A 231 -32.15 -0.21 0.32
C VAL A 231 -31.63 0.42 -0.96
N ILE A 232 -30.58 -0.18 -1.52
CA ILE A 232 -30.07 0.14 -2.85
C ILE A 232 -30.58 -0.95 -3.80
N ASP A 233 -31.54 -0.61 -4.66
CA ASP A 233 -32.06 -1.49 -5.71
C ASP A 233 -31.11 -1.40 -6.93
N CYS A 234 -30.39 -2.49 -7.19
CA CYS A 234 -29.45 -2.62 -8.30
C CYS A 234 -30.11 -3.20 -9.57
N GLY A 235 -31.44 -3.29 -9.55
CA GLY A 235 -32.31 -3.76 -10.61
C GLY A 235 -32.11 -5.21 -11.02
N ILE A 236 -32.53 -5.48 -12.25
CA ILE A 236 -32.53 -6.82 -12.85
C ILE A 236 -31.42 -6.87 -13.90
N ASN A 237 -30.46 -7.76 -13.70
CA ASN A 237 -29.49 -8.16 -14.72
C ASN A 237 -29.34 -9.69 -14.72
N PRO A 238 -29.51 -10.38 -15.86
CA PRO A 238 -29.25 -11.81 -15.98
C PRO A 238 -27.87 -12.27 -15.50
N GLU A 239 -26.84 -11.42 -15.60
CA GLU A 239 -25.47 -11.73 -15.18
C GLU A 239 -25.28 -11.75 -13.65
N TYR A 240 -26.27 -11.27 -12.86
CA TYR A 240 -26.29 -11.49 -11.41
C TYR A 240 -26.61 -12.94 -11.03
N ASN A 241 -27.04 -13.76 -12.00
CA ASN A 241 -27.42 -15.13 -11.76
C ASN A 241 -26.19 -16.06 -11.78
N PHE A 242 -25.88 -16.63 -10.61
CA PHE A 242 -24.82 -17.62 -10.44
C PHE A 242 -25.42 -19.01 -10.23
N GLU A 243 -26.30 -19.44 -11.15
CA GLU A 243 -27.01 -20.71 -11.07
C GLU A 243 -26.08 -21.94 -11.11
N GLY A 244 -26.60 -23.05 -10.58
CA GLY A 244 -25.85 -24.28 -10.41
C GLY A 244 -24.61 -24.03 -9.57
N ASN A 245 -23.46 -24.28 -10.19
CA ASN A 245 -22.15 -24.16 -9.55
C ASN A 245 -21.26 -23.09 -10.20
N LYS A 246 -21.85 -22.11 -10.90
CA LYS A 246 -21.07 -21.03 -11.52
C LYS A 246 -20.20 -20.32 -10.47
N PRO A 247 -18.93 -20.00 -10.80
CA PRO A 247 -18.05 -19.33 -9.87
C PRO A 247 -18.41 -17.85 -9.78
N TYR A 248 -18.16 -17.25 -8.62
CA TYR A 248 -18.36 -15.82 -8.43
C TYR A 248 -17.51 -15.24 -7.31
N THR A 249 -17.44 -13.92 -7.29
CA THR A 249 -16.95 -13.13 -6.16
C THR A 249 -17.87 -11.94 -5.95
N ILE A 250 -18.24 -11.69 -4.70
CA ILE A 250 -19.01 -10.52 -4.27
C ILE A 250 -18.15 -9.81 -3.23
N GLU A 251 -17.79 -8.56 -3.45
CA GLU A 251 -16.96 -7.79 -2.53
C GLU A 251 -17.47 -6.37 -2.35
N GLY A 252 -17.04 -5.70 -1.28
CA GLY A 252 -17.26 -4.26 -1.13
C GLY A 252 -16.89 -3.75 0.25
N TRP A 253 -16.96 -2.43 0.41
CA TRP A 253 -16.75 -1.77 1.70
C TRP A 253 -18.08 -1.48 2.37
N MET A 254 -18.13 -1.73 3.68
CA MET A 254 -19.27 -1.38 4.51
C MET A 254 -18.85 -0.83 5.86
N ASN A 255 -19.65 0.07 6.40
CA ASN A 255 -19.61 0.50 7.79
C ASN A 255 -20.94 0.04 8.42
N PRO A 256 -20.98 -1.11 9.11
CA PRO A 256 -22.23 -1.71 9.51
C PRO A 256 -22.73 -1.17 10.85
N SER A 257 -24.04 -1.10 10.95
CA SER A 257 -24.84 -1.17 12.16
C SER A 257 -26.16 -1.87 11.80
N ALA A 258 -27.00 -2.18 12.76
CA ALA A 258 -28.30 -2.76 12.48
C ALA A 258 -29.30 -2.47 13.59
N THR A 259 -30.60 -2.49 13.27
CA THR A 259 -31.68 -2.42 14.27
C THR A 259 -32.31 -3.79 14.57
N ALA A 260 -31.90 -4.85 13.85
CA ALA A 260 -32.30 -6.25 14.09
C ALA A 260 -31.09 -7.19 14.25
N GLU A 261 -31.33 -8.42 14.70
CA GLU A 261 -30.30 -9.46 14.84
C GLU A 261 -29.68 -9.81 13.49
N TYR A 262 -30.48 -10.06 12.47
CA TYR A 262 -30.02 -10.35 11.11
C TYR A 262 -30.43 -9.23 10.17
N SER A 263 -29.45 -8.67 9.48
CA SER A 263 -29.66 -7.63 8.47
C SER A 263 -28.92 -7.95 7.18
N TYR A 264 -29.45 -7.57 6.02
CA TYR A 264 -28.80 -7.89 4.74
C TYR A 264 -27.73 -6.87 4.42
N ILE A 265 -26.54 -7.37 4.11
CA ILE A 265 -25.47 -6.61 3.46
C ILE A 265 -25.75 -6.60 1.95
N LEU A 266 -26.08 -7.77 1.40
CA LEU A 266 -26.42 -7.95 -0.01
C LEU A 266 -27.30 -9.18 -0.20
N SER A 267 -28.25 -9.13 -1.13
CA SER A 267 -29.09 -10.30 -1.48
C SER A 267 -29.49 -10.31 -2.96
N PHE A 268 -29.61 -11.51 -3.53
CA PHE A 268 -30.21 -11.70 -4.87
C PHE A 268 -31.47 -12.54 -4.76
N THR A 269 -32.62 -11.91 -5.04
CA THR A 269 -33.95 -12.45 -4.69
C THR A 269 -35.02 -12.17 -5.74
N LYS A 270 -36.12 -12.93 -5.67
CA LYS A 270 -37.38 -12.71 -6.41
C LYS A 270 -38.51 -13.42 -5.69
N ASP A 271 -39.62 -12.73 -5.42
CA ASP A 271 -40.87 -13.33 -4.91
C ASP A 271 -40.65 -14.35 -3.77
N LEU A 272 -39.88 -13.96 -2.75
CA LEU A 272 -39.44 -14.77 -1.60
C LEU A 272 -38.43 -15.89 -1.88
N GLN A 273 -38.12 -16.16 -3.15
CA GLN A 273 -36.99 -17.00 -3.54
C GLN A 273 -35.70 -16.18 -3.52
N TRP A 274 -34.59 -16.84 -3.19
CA TRP A 274 -33.26 -16.21 -3.16
C TRP A 274 -32.21 -17.20 -3.67
N GLN A 275 -31.07 -16.69 -4.15
CA GLN A 275 -29.97 -17.53 -4.64
C GLN A 275 -28.76 -17.46 -3.72
N TYR A 276 -28.38 -16.24 -3.32
CA TYR A 276 -27.30 -16.00 -2.38
C TYR A 276 -27.62 -14.75 -1.55
N ASN A 277 -27.08 -14.71 -0.34
CA ASN A 277 -27.13 -13.53 0.52
C ASN A 277 -25.89 -13.43 1.41
N ILE A 278 -25.61 -12.19 1.81
CA ILE A 278 -24.62 -11.82 2.81
C ILE A 278 -25.36 -11.02 3.87
N LYS A 279 -25.19 -11.38 5.14
CA LYS A 279 -25.88 -10.78 6.28
C LYS A 279 -24.90 -10.34 7.34
N TYR A 280 -25.28 -9.34 8.11
CA TYR A 280 -24.64 -8.99 9.37
C TYR A 280 -25.49 -9.54 10.53
N ASP A 281 -24.87 -10.36 11.38
CA ASP A 281 -25.40 -10.85 12.64
C ASP A 281 -24.95 -9.89 13.76
N LYS A 282 -25.86 -9.04 14.22
CA LYS A 282 -25.61 -8.07 15.27
C LYS A 282 -25.40 -8.72 16.64
N ALA A 283 -26.07 -9.84 16.92
CA ALA A 283 -25.96 -10.49 18.23
C ALA A 283 -24.57 -11.11 18.44
N LYS A 284 -23.95 -11.60 17.36
CA LYS A 284 -22.60 -12.17 17.39
C LYS A 284 -21.53 -11.24 16.82
N SER A 285 -21.91 -10.07 16.31
CA SER A 285 -21.02 -9.15 15.61
C SER A 285 -20.25 -9.86 14.48
N ARG A 286 -20.93 -10.65 13.63
CA ARG A 286 -20.29 -11.45 12.55
C ARG A 286 -20.92 -11.22 11.19
N ILE A 287 -20.15 -11.45 10.13
CA ILE A 287 -20.66 -11.54 8.77
C ILE A 287 -21.04 -13.00 8.50
N LEU A 288 -22.20 -13.19 7.88
CA LEU A 288 -22.72 -14.47 7.45
C LEU A 288 -22.87 -14.44 5.93
N ALA A 289 -22.58 -15.54 5.25
CA ALA A 289 -22.91 -15.68 3.84
C ALA A 289 -23.53 -17.06 3.56
N SER A 290 -24.48 -17.09 2.64
CA SER A 290 -25.25 -18.29 2.32
C SER A 290 -25.58 -18.37 0.85
N ARG A 291 -25.75 -19.60 0.36
CA ARG A 291 -26.27 -19.94 -0.97
C ARG A 291 -27.49 -20.83 -0.79
N ASN A 292 -28.52 -20.65 -1.61
CA ASN A 292 -29.79 -21.38 -1.51
C ASN A 292 -29.70 -22.78 -2.15
N SER A 293 -28.68 -23.52 -1.73
CA SER A 293 -28.37 -24.89 -2.16
C SER A 293 -28.11 -25.79 -0.96
N ASP A 294 -27.62 -25.20 0.13
CA ASP A 294 -27.15 -25.92 1.30
C ASP A 294 -27.75 -25.25 2.55
N SER A 295 -28.14 -26.04 3.57
CA SER A 295 -28.69 -25.51 4.83
C SER A 295 -27.62 -24.88 5.74
N GLN A 296 -26.39 -24.71 5.23
CA GLN A 296 -25.23 -24.20 5.94
C GLN A 296 -24.96 -22.74 5.56
N GLN A 297 -24.35 -22.00 6.49
CA GLN A 297 -23.82 -20.66 6.27
C GLN A 297 -22.35 -20.62 6.67
N ILE A 298 -21.57 -19.77 6.00
CA ILE A 298 -20.21 -19.44 6.44
C ILE A 298 -20.24 -18.19 7.30
N VAL A 299 -19.39 -18.14 8.32
CA VAL A 299 -19.39 -17.09 9.36
C VAL A 299 -17.99 -16.52 9.49
N SER A 300 -17.85 -15.20 9.66
CA SER A 300 -16.54 -14.60 9.92
C SER A 300 -16.00 -15.02 11.29
N THR A 301 -14.68 -15.19 11.41
CA THR A 301 -14.03 -15.42 12.70
C THR A 301 -13.80 -14.11 13.46
N GLU A 302 -13.48 -13.05 12.72
CA GLU A 302 -13.29 -11.69 13.22
C GLU A 302 -14.62 -11.06 13.66
N GLU A 303 -14.59 -10.41 14.82
CA GLU A 303 -15.71 -9.63 15.34
C GLU A 303 -15.78 -8.27 14.63
N ILE A 304 -16.95 -7.93 14.14
CA ILE A 304 -17.22 -6.68 13.46
C ILE A 304 -17.70 -5.65 14.47
N THR A 305 -16.89 -4.64 14.71
CA THR A 305 -17.30 -3.49 15.53
C THR A 305 -18.12 -2.52 14.68
N GLU A 306 -19.36 -2.25 15.09
CA GLU A 306 -20.23 -1.28 14.40
C GLU A 306 -19.59 0.11 14.32
N GLY A 307 -19.93 0.88 13.28
CA GLY A 307 -19.39 2.23 13.08
C GLY A 307 -17.99 2.27 12.48
N ARG A 308 -17.37 1.12 12.18
CA ARG A 308 -16.07 1.02 11.49
C ARG A 308 -16.22 0.47 10.09
N PHE A 309 -15.40 0.92 9.15
CA PHE A 309 -15.36 0.35 7.81
C PHE A 309 -14.61 -0.98 7.77
N TYR A 310 -15.20 -1.94 7.07
CA TYR A 310 -14.64 -3.25 6.74
C TYR A 310 -14.82 -3.52 5.26
N HIS A 311 -13.82 -4.13 4.64
CA HIS A 311 -14.01 -4.76 3.34
C HIS A 311 -14.53 -6.18 3.55
N PHE A 312 -15.71 -6.50 3.04
CA PHE A 312 -16.21 -7.87 3.00
C PHE A 312 -15.99 -8.47 1.61
N ALA A 313 -15.70 -9.77 1.54
CA ALA A 313 -15.76 -10.49 0.28
C ALA A 313 -16.20 -11.93 0.47
N VAL A 314 -16.97 -12.45 -0.49
CA VAL A 314 -17.44 -13.82 -0.55
C VAL A 314 -17.13 -14.38 -1.93
N THR A 315 -16.40 -15.49 -1.98
CA THR A 315 -16.03 -16.17 -3.23
C THR A 315 -16.64 -17.56 -3.27
N TYR A 316 -16.94 -18.05 -4.47
CA TYR A 316 -17.34 -19.44 -4.69
C TYR A 316 -16.59 -20.03 -5.87
N ASN A 317 -15.90 -21.15 -5.63
CA ASN A 317 -15.12 -21.85 -6.65
C ASN A 317 -15.91 -23.00 -7.26
N GLU A 318 -16.09 -22.97 -8.58
CA GLU A 318 -16.85 -24.01 -9.29
C GLU A 318 -16.21 -25.40 -9.19
N ASN A 319 -14.89 -25.52 -9.14
CA ASN A 319 -14.21 -26.81 -9.24
C ASN A 319 -14.12 -27.50 -7.89
N SER A 320 -13.71 -26.77 -6.85
CA SER A 320 -13.61 -27.31 -5.49
C SER A 320 -14.92 -27.26 -4.71
N LYS A 321 -15.92 -26.53 -5.23
CA LYS A 321 -17.21 -26.25 -4.55
C LYS A 321 -17.01 -25.54 -3.20
N MET A 322 -15.89 -24.84 -3.03
CA MET A 322 -15.60 -24.12 -1.79
C MET A 322 -16.19 -22.72 -1.85
N MET A 323 -16.91 -22.34 -0.80
CA MET A 323 -17.32 -20.97 -0.53
C MET A 323 -16.37 -20.39 0.53
N SER A 324 -15.89 -19.18 0.33
CA SER A 324 -14.93 -18.52 1.25
C SER A 324 -15.37 -17.12 1.59
N LEU A 325 -15.19 -16.72 2.85
CA LEU A 325 -15.51 -15.40 3.38
C LEU A 325 -14.22 -14.72 3.82
N TYR A 326 -14.08 -13.45 3.42
CA TYR A 326 -12.94 -12.61 3.72
C TYR A 326 -13.41 -11.32 4.40
N VAL A 327 -12.62 -10.85 5.36
CA VAL A 327 -12.78 -9.54 6.01
C VAL A 327 -11.45 -8.81 5.92
N ASN A 328 -11.44 -7.58 5.39
CA ASN A 328 -10.26 -6.77 5.12
C ASN A 328 -9.22 -7.50 4.25
N GLY A 329 -9.72 -8.36 3.35
CA GLY A 329 -8.88 -9.21 2.50
C GLY A 329 -8.31 -10.44 3.17
N ASN A 330 -8.52 -10.63 4.47
CA ASN A 330 -8.06 -11.79 5.20
C ASN A 330 -9.11 -12.89 5.13
N LEU A 331 -8.71 -14.10 4.72
CA LEU A 331 -9.58 -15.27 4.75
C LEU A 331 -10.00 -15.53 6.20
N GLN A 332 -11.31 -15.62 6.42
CA GLN A 332 -11.91 -15.88 7.72
C GLN A 332 -12.28 -17.36 7.82
N THR A 333 -13.09 -17.82 6.87
CA THR A 333 -13.67 -19.17 6.84
C THR A 333 -13.80 -19.64 5.41
N ALA A 334 -13.60 -20.94 5.18
CA ALA A 334 -13.85 -21.60 3.91
C ALA A 334 -14.50 -22.97 4.16
N GLU A 335 -15.60 -23.25 3.46
CA GLU A 335 -16.43 -24.43 3.68
C GLU A 335 -16.90 -25.00 2.34
N HIS A 336 -17.27 -26.29 2.33
CA HIS A 336 -17.67 -27.01 1.12
C HIS A 336 -19.18 -26.92 0.88
N PHE A 337 -19.59 -26.41 -0.28
CA PHE A 337 -20.97 -26.19 -0.73
C PHE A 337 -21.22 -26.92 -2.06
N PRO A 338 -21.48 -28.24 -2.03
CA PRO A 338 -21.59 -29.08 -3.22
C PRO A 338 -22.91 -28.89 -3.98
N GLY A 339 -23.94 -28.36 -3.32
CA GLY A 339 -25.24 -28.13 -3.93
C GLY A 339 -25.21 -27.04 -5.00
N GLY A 340 -25.92 -27.28 -6.11
CA GLY A 340 -26.17 -26.25 -7.10
C GLY A 340 -27.36 -25.37 -6.70
N VAL A 341 -27.30 -24.07 -7.00
CA VAL A 341 -28.41 -23.15 -6.74
C VAL A 341 -29.35 -23.03 -7.95
N ALA A 342 -30.65 -22.87 -7.72
CA ALA A 342 -31.61 -22.68 -8.81
C ALA A 342 -31.41 -21.32 -9.50
N LYS A 343 -31.72 -21.27 -10.81
CA LYS A 343 -31.73 -20.02 -11.57
C LYS A 343 -32.94 -19.18 -11.15
N LEU A 344 -32.71 -17.91 -10.78
CA LEU A 344 -33.77 -16.93 -10.58
C LEU A 344 -33.93 -15.99 -11.79
N ASP A 345 -34.79 -16.37 -12.73
CA ASP A 345 -35.11 -15.50 -13.87
C ASP A 345 -35.81 -14.22 -13.38
N GLN A 346 -35.31 -13.06 -13.81
CA GLN A 346 -35.75 -11.74 -13.36
C GLN A 346 -35.50 -11.49 -11.86
N GLY A 347 -34.49 -12.15 -11.28
CA GLY A 347 -34.01 -11.83 -9.94
C GLY A 347 -33.48 -10.39 -9.86
N LYS A 348 -33.66 -9.78 -8.69
CA LYS A 348 -33.15 -8.44 -8.36
C LYS A 348 -32.01 -8.54 -7.36
N LEU A 349 -31.01 -7.70 -7.55
CA LEU A 349 -29.91 -7.52 -6.60
C LEU A 349 -30.21 -6.32 -5.70
N PHE A 350 -30.12 -6.53 -4.39
CA PHE A 350 -30.25 -5.47 -3.39
C PHE A 350 -28.98 -5.38 -2.54
N ILE A 351 -28.51 -4.17 -2.28
CA ILE A 351 -27.47 -3.89 -1.28
C ILE A 351 -28.16 -3.20 -0.10
N GLY A 352 -27.90 -3.72 1.10
CA GLY A 352 -28.65 -3.36 2.29
C GLY A 352 -30.05 -3.96 2.35
N GLY A 353 -30.87 -3.43 3.26
CA GLY A 353 -32.24 -3.88 3.52
C GLY A 353 -32.37 -4.75 4.78
N SER A 354 -33.63 -4.98 5.19
CA SER A 354 -34.00 -5.70 6.42
C SER A 354 -33.23 -5.21 7.66
N HIS A 355 -33.38 -3.94 8.04
CA HIS A 355 -32.81 -3.35 9.26
C HIS A 355 -31.30 -3.13 9.27
N PHE A 356 -30.62 -3.28 8.13
CA PHE A 356 -29.22 -2.82 8.01
C PHE A 356 -29.18 -1.30 8.08
N THR A 357 -28.29 -0.76 8.90
CA THR A 357 -27.99 0.68 8.94
C THR A 357 -26.50 0.92 8.77
N GLY A 358 -26.11 2.12 8.37
CA GLY A 358 -24.71 2.47 8.19
C GLY A 358 -24.40 2.80 6.74
N TYR A 359 -23.19 2.49 6.27
CA TYR A 359 -22.68 3.00 5.00
C TYR A 359 -22.16 1.90 4.09
N PHE A 360 -22.33 2.07 2.78
CA PHE A 360 -21.72 1.25 1.74
C PHE A 360 -20.84 2.08 0.84
N GLN A 361 -19.74 1.47 0.41
CA GLN A 361 -18.86 2.00 -0.62
C GLN A 361 -18.39 0.86 -1.54
N ASN A 362 -18.38 1.14 -2.85
CA ASN A 362 -17.75 0.32 -3.89
C ASN A 362 -17.99 -1.17 -3.78
N VAL A 363 -19.22 -1.59 -4.10
CA VAL A 363 -19.64 -2.99 -4.10
C VAL A 363 -19.51 -3.57 -5.51
N ARG A 364 -18.93 -4.76 -5.62
CA ARG A 364 -18.60 -5.39 -6.91
C ARG A 364 -19.03 -6.84 -6.95
N LEU A 365 -19.45 -7.25 -8.15
CA LEU A 365 -19.76 -8.63 -8.48
C LEU A 365 -18.85 -9.07 -9.63
N TRP A 366 -18.33 -10.28 -9.51
CA TRP A 366 -17.45 -10.92 -10.48
C TRP A 366 -18.01 -12.28 -10.86
N LYS A 367 -17.95 -12.64 -12.13
CA LYS A 367 -18.31 -13.99 -12.63
C LYS A 367 -17.16 -15.00 -12.54
N THR A 368 -16.21 -14.75 -11.64
CA THR A 368 -15.06 -15.62 -11.37
C THR A 368 -14.84 -15.70 -9.86
N CYS A 369 -14.24 -16.80 -9.41
CA CYS A 369 -13.70 -16.92 -8.07
C CYS A 369 -12.35 -16.19 -8.03
N LEU A 370 -12.31 -14.97 -7.50
CA LEU A 370 -11.06 -14.28 -7.24
C LEU A 370 -10.37 -14.98 -6.06
N ASP A 371 -9.06 -15.08 -6.14
CA ASP A 371 -8.26 -15.50 -5.00
C ASP A 371 -7.89 -14.30 -4.10
N GLN A 372 -7.28 -14.60 -2.96
CA GLN A 372 -7.20 -13.67 -1.83
C GLN A 372 -6.52 -12.33 -2.13
N ALA A 373 -5.49 -12.27 -2.96
CA ALA A 373 -4.87 -11.01 -3.40
C ALA A 373 -5.29 -10.48 -4.76
N GLU A 374 -6.11 -11.17 -5.54
CA GLU A 374 -6.93 -10.47 -6.52
C GLU A 374 -7.91 -9.61 -5.73
N LEU A 375 -8.56 -10.17 -4.71
CA LEU A 375 -9.39 -9.42 -3.76
C LEU A 375 -8.61 -8.26 -3.13
N ARG A 376 -7.41 -8.51 -2.61
CA ARG A 376 -6.60 -7.45 -1.97
C ARG A 376 -6.04 -6.42 -2.93
N GLN A 377 -5.81 -6.78 -4.19
CA GLN A 377 -5.54 -5.82 -5.24
C GLN A 377 -6.78 -4.97 -5.47
N TRP A 378 -7.94 -5.59 -5.64
CA TRP A 378 -9.15 -4.88 -6.04
C TRP A 378 -9.78 -4.06 -4.92
N MET A 379 -9.69 -4.45 -3.64
CA MET A 379 -10.18 -3.60 -2.54
C MET A 379 -9.48 -2.24 -2.46
N LEU A 380 -8.25 -2.13 -3.00
CA LEU A 380 -7.45 -0.91 -3.04
C LEU A 380 -7.38 -0.27 -4.44
N ASN A 381 -8.01 -0.87 -5.46
CA ASN A 381 -7.93 -0.39 -6.84
C ASN A 381 -9.29 -0.21 -7.51
N ASP A 382 -9.39 0.79 -8.38
CA ASP A 382 -10.54 0.95 -9.26
C ASP A 382 -10.46 -0.10 -10.36
N VAL A 383 -11.49 -0.93 -10.45
CA VAL A 383 -11.61 -1.95 -11.52
C VAL A 383 -12.47 -1.36 -12.62
N ILE A 384 -11.86 -0.54 -13.45
CA ILE A 384 -12.52 -0.04 -14.65
C ILE A 384 -11.83 -0.81 -15.77
N THR A 385 -12.53 -1.75 -16.42
CA THR A 385 -12.15 -2.56 -17.62
C THR A 385 -11.82 -4.07 -17.49
N ASP A 386 -12.03 -4.75 -16.34
CA ASP A 386 -11.84 -6.23 -16.29
C ASP A 386 -13.07 -6.96 -16.88
N PRO A 387 -12.92 -7.84 -17.90
CA PRO A 387 -14.04 -8.55 -18.53
C PRO A 387 -14.74 -9.59 -17.63
N ARG A 388 -14.15 -9.90 -16.46
CA ARG A 388 -14.71 -10.80 -15.44
C ARG A 388 -15.63 -10.07 -14.46
N LEU A 389 -15.67 -8.74 -14.52
CA LEU A 389 -16.54 -7.91 -13.70
C LEU A 389 -17.97 -7.95 -14.25
N VAL A 390 -18.93 -8.14 -13.37
CA VAL A 390 -20.38 -8.14 -13.66
C VAL A 390 -21.00 -6.80 -13.29
N ALA A 391 -20.62 -6.27 -12.13
CA ALA A 391 -21.03 -4.96 -11.64
C ALA A 391 -19.93 -4.35 -10.76
N ASN A 392 -19.84 -3.03 -10.77
CA ASN A 392 -19.06 -2.20 -9.87
C ASN A 392 -19.88 -0.94 -9.55
N PHE A 393 -20.61 -1.02 -8.44
CA PHE A 393 -21.45 0.02 -7.88
C PHE A 393 -20.58 1.04 -7.15
N ASP A 394 -20.28 2.14 -7.85
CA ASP A 394 -19.52 3.25 -7.33
C ASP A 394 -20.44 4.23 -6.59
N PHE A 395 -20.22 4.33 -5.28
CA PHE A 395 -20.98 5.20 -4.37
C PHE A 395 -20.26 6.52 -4.08
N THR A 396 -19.15 6.79 -4.76
CA THR A 396 -18.39 8.04 -4.65
C THR A 396 -18.93 9.14 -5.56
N VAL A 397 -19.71 8.75 -6.58
CA VAL A 397 -20.32 9.65 -7.55
C VAL A 397 -21.80 9.90 -7.25
N THR A 398 -22.28 11.10 -7.60
CA THR A 398 -23.70 11.48 -7.44
C THR A 398 -24.33 11.80 -8.81
N PRO A 399 -25.38 11.08 -9.24
CA PRO A 399 -26.02 9.94 -8.56
C PRO A 399 -25.12 8.70 -8.53
N PRO A 400 -25.41 7.69 -7.66
CA PRO A 400 -24.67 6.43 -7.67
C PRO A 400 -24.70 5.81 -9.06
N LEU A 401 -23.61 5.17 -9.46
CA LEU A 401 -23.50 4.57 -10.77
C LEU A 401 -22.90 3.17 -10.67
N ASP A 402 -23.46 2.23 -11.42
CA ASP A 402 -22.73 1.03 -11.80
C ASP A 402 -21.92 1.30 -13.07
N THR A 403 -20.60 1.15 -12.98
CA THR A 403 -19.71 1.40 -14.13
C THR A 403 -19.87 0.41 -15.28
N MET A 404 -20.61 -0.69 -15.08
CA MET A 404 -20.97 -1.66 -16.13
C MET A 404 -22.33 -1.34 -16.79
N GLY A 405 -22.98 -0.23 -16.41
CA GLY A 405 -24.22 0.24 -17.01
C GLY A 405 -25.50 -0.32 -16.39
N ASN A 406 -25.40 -0.98 -15.23
CA ASN A 406 -26.56 -1.49 -14.51
C ASN A 406 -27.35 -0.36 -13.80
N PRO A 407 -28.68 -0.52 -13.63
CA PRO A 407 -29.47 0.44 -12.88
C PRO A 407 -29.08 0.44 -11.39
N VAL A 408 -29.08 1.63 -10.79
CA VAL A 408 -28.88 1.81 -9.34
C VAL A 408 -29.90 2.83 -8.85
N GLN A 409 -30.73 2.44 -7.89
CA GLN A 409 -31.74 3.29 -7.27
C GLN A 409 -31.62 3.27 -5.76
N LEU A 410 -31.69 4.45 -5.14
CA LEU A 410 -31.72 4.60 -3.69
C LEU A 410 -33.18 4.70 -3.23
N LEU A 411 -33.62 3.78 -2.37
CA LEU A 411 -35.01 3.68 -1.91
C LEU A 411 -35.11 3.76 -0.38
N ASP A 412 -36.29 4.17 0.10
CA ASP A 412 -36.79 3.99 1.48
C ASP A 412 -35.84 4.38 2.63
N GLY A 413 -35.00 5.40 2.41
CA GLY A 413 -34.03 5.89 3.39
C GLY A 413 -32.57 5.58 3.05
N ALA A 414 -32.30 5.10 1.83
CA ALA A 414 -30.99 5.15 1.23
C ALA A 414 -30.71 6.57 0.69
N ALA A 415 -29.57 7.15 1.05
CA ALA A 415 -29.15 8.45 0.54
C ALA A 415 -27.63 8.55 0.46
N HIS A 416 -27.13 9.34 -0.49
CA HIS A 416 -25.73 9.75 -0.48
C HIS A 416 -25.39 10.50 0.81
N ALA A 417 -24.27 10.13 1.42
CA ALA A 417 -23.77 10.76 2.62
C ALA A 417 -22.26 10.59 2.75
N LEU A 418 -21.62 11.50 3.48
CA LEU A 418 -20.25 11.31 3.93
C LEU A 418 -20.26 10.50 5.22
N ALA A 419 -19.64 9.32 5.19
CA ALA A 419 -19.31 8.61 6.41
C ALA A 419 -18.08 9.28 7.03
N THR A 420 -18.23 9.87 8.22
CA THR A 420 -17.17 10.64 8.86
C THR A 420 -16.66 9.95 10.11
N THR A 421 -15.34 9.97 10.32
CA THR A 421 -14.71 9.60 11.59
C THR A 421 -13.69 10.66 12.00
N THR A 422 -13.57 10.90 13.29
CA THR A 422 -12.58 11.83 13.86
C THR A 422 -11.36 11.04 14.29
N ILE A 423 -10.17 11.51 13.90
CA ILE A 423 -8.89 10.87 14.20
C ILE A 423 -8.00 11.89 14.92
N GLY A 424 -7.41 11.49 16.05
CA GLY A 424 -6.48 12.34 16.79
C GLY A 424 -5.20 12.62 15.99
N VAL A 425 -4.59 13.80 16.15
CA VAL A 425 -3.33 14.14 15.45
C VAL A 425 -2.14 13.25 15.89
N GLU A 426 -2.23 12.61 17.05
CA GLU A 426 -1.25 11.63 17.54
C GLU A 426 -1.51 10.19 17.05
N GLU A 427 -2.70 9.91 16.55
CA GLU A 427 -3.10 8.58 16.09
C GLU A 427 -2.48 8.34 14.71
N ARG A 428 -1.22 7.91 14.69
CA ARG A 428 -0.45 7.59 13.46
C ARG A 428 -1.09 6.52 12.57
N LYS A 429 -2.12 5.85 13.07
CA LYS A 429 -2.91 4.83 12.39
C LYS A 429 -4.34 5.05 12.84
N ALA A 430 -5.17 5.66 12.00
CA ALA A 430 -6.59 5.42 12.15
C ALA A 430 -6.77 3.90 12.03
N GLU A 431 -7.21 3.24 13.10
CA GLU A 431 -7.75 1.89 13.04
C GLU A 431 -9.11 1.95 12.32
N LEU A 432 -9.12 2.39 11.06
CA LEU A 432 -10.03 1.83 10.09
C LEU A 432 -9.77 0.32 10.18
N GLY A 433 -10.79 -0.53 10.32
CA GLY A 433 -10.66 -1.96 10.67
C GLY A 433 -9.72 -2.81 9.80
N ILE A 434 -9.08 -2.20 8.82
CA ILE A 434 -7.94 -2.64 8.02
C ILE A 434 -6.78 -3.11 8.92
N THR A 435 -6.75 -4.41 9.19
CA THR A 435 -5.61 -5.13 9.75
C THR A 435 -4.44 -5.16 8.76
N MET A 436 -3.75 -4.02 8.58
CA MET A 436 -2.44 -3.86 7.90
C MET A 436 -2.31 -4.38 6.44
N PRO A 437 -1.38 -3.81 5.63
CA PRO A 437 -1.15 -4.28 4.26
C PRO A 437 -0.71 -5.74 4.23
N ILE A 438 -1.09 -6.39 3.13
CA ILE A 438 -0.74 -7.76 2.79
C ILE A 438 0.76 -7.88 2.74
N ASN A 439 1.27 -8.43 3.82
CA ASN A 439 2.51 -9.14 3.83
C ASN A 439 2.25 -10.46 3.07
N ALA A 440 2.52 -10.44 1.76
CA ALA A 440 2.77 -11.56 0.83
C ALA A 440 1.84 -12.82 0.83
N SER A 441 0.62 -12.80 1.39
CA SER A 441 -0.25 -14.02 1.54
C SER A 441 -0.88 -14.53 0.26
N TYR A 442 -0.34 -14.09 -0.87
CA TYR A 442 -0.88 -14.41 -2.17
C TYR A 442 -0.37 -15.69 -2.81
N PHE A 443 0.35 -16.50 -2.05
CA PHE A 443 0.54 -17.88 -2.43
C PHE A 443 -0.06 -18.73 -1.33
N ASN A 444 -1.10 -19.48 -1.70
CA ASN A 444 -1.88 -20.51 -1.00
C ASN A 444 -2.28 -20.24 0.45
N GLY A 445 -3.58 -20.04 0.67
CA GLY A 445 -4.26 -20.25 1.96
C GLY A 445 -4.43 -21.74 2.34
N VAL A 446 -3.67 -22.62 1.69
CA VAL A 446 -3.42 -23.98 2.19
C VAL A 446 -1.96 -24.02 2.58
N GLU A 447 -1.73 -24.21 3.87
CA GLU A 447 -0.45 -24.58 4.43
C GLU A 447 0.01 -25.87 3.76
N GLU A 448 1.01 -25.78 2.89
CA GLU A 448 1.59 -26.94 2.22
C GLU A 448 2.73 -27.47 3.09
N PRO A 449 2.63 -28.71 3.60
CA PRO A 449 3.75 -29.30 4.30
C PRO A 449 4.94 -29.42 3.35
N ALA A 450 6.14 -29.23 3.88
CA ALA A 450 7.35 -29.46 3.11
C ALA A 450 7.42 -30.93 2.70
N LEU A 451 7.66 -31.19 1.41
CA LEU A 451 7.91 -32.55 0.94
C LEU A 451 9.21 -33.10 1.57
N PRO A 452 9.33 -34.43 1.74
CA PRO A 452 10.54 -35.02 2.30
C PRO A 452 11.77 -34.63 1.47
N HIS A 453 12.84 -34.25 2.17
CA HIS A 453 14.10 -33.89 1.55
C HIS A 453 14.77 -35.10 0.88
N PRO A 454 15.57 -34.89 -0.18
CA PRO A 454 16.30 -35.97 -0.84
C PRO A 454 17.42 -36.54 0.06
N VAL A 455 17.69 -37.85 -0.07
CA VAL A 455 18.74 -38.58 0.68
C VAL A 455 19.91 -38.93 -0.25
N GLY A 456 21.16 -38.91 0.26
CA GLY A 456 22.32 -39.47 -0.47
C GLY A 456 23.32 -38.46 -1.07
N VAL A 457 23.58 -37.34 -0.37
CA VAL A 457 24.58 -36.35 -0.80
C VAL A 457 26.01 -36.88 -0.65
N ARG A 458 26.85 -36.70 -1.68
CA ARG A 458 28.27 -37.03 -1.67
C ARG A 458 29.12 -35.77 -1.60
N PHE A 459 30.04 -35.74 -0.64
CA PHE A 459 30.98 -34.64 -0.49
C PHE A 459 32.18 -34.85 -1.40
N ALA A 460 32.57 -33.81 -2.13
CA ALA A 460 33.79 -33.79 -2.91
C ALA A 460 34.85 -32.92 -2.22
N SER A 461 36.14 -33.20 -2.46
CA SER A 461 37.21 -32.27 -2.07
C SER A 461 37.14 -31.04 -2.96
N GLN A 462 37.15 -29.84 -2.36
CA GLN A 462 36.94 -28.58 -3.08
C GLN A 462 37.91 -27.50 -2.62
N PRO A 463 38.31 -26.58 -3.52
CA PRO A 463 39.17 -25.47 -3.15
C PRO A 463 38.47 -24.55 -2.16
N ALA A 464 39.25 -23.96 -1.25
CA ALA A 464 38.77 -22.95 -0.33
C ALA A 464 38.17 -21.76 -1.08
N LEU A 465 37.09 -21.20 -0.56
CA LEU A 465 36.42 -20.02 -1.11
C LEU A 465 37.43 -18.88 -1.27
N PHE A 466 37.37 -18.18 -2.40
CA PHE A 466 38.29 -17.09 -2.77
C PHE A 466 39.77 -17.47 -2.91
N SER A 467 40.16 -18.75 -2.81
CA SER A 467 41.53 -19.18 -3.14
C SER A 467 41.88 -18.99 -4.61
N GLN A 468 43.17 -18.97 -4.94
CA GLN A 468 43.64 -18.89 -6.33
C GLN A 468 43.07 -20.04 -7.19
N THR A 469 42.99 -21.25 -6.64
CA THR A 469 42.39 -22.41 -7.32
C THR A 469 40.89 -22.22 -7.57
N HIS A 470 40.15 -21.60 -6.63
CA HIS A 470 38.75 -21.26 -6.82
C HIS A 470 38.55 -20.21 -7.92
N LYS A 471 39.46 -19.22 -7.98
CA LYS A 471 39.45 -18.13 -8.96
C LYS A 471 39.65 -18.64 -10.39
N GLU A 472 40.71 -19.41 -10.63
CA GLU A 472 41.00 -19.95 -11.97
C GLU A 472 39.93 -20.92 -12.46
N ARG A 473 39.35 -21.71 -11.53
CA ARG A 473 38.22 -22.59 -11.86
C ARG A 473 36.97 -21.80 -12.24
N THR A 474 36.63 -20.75 -11.48
CA THR A 474 35.48 -19.88 -11.78
C THR A 474 35.64 -19.20 -13.15
N PHE A 475 36.85 -18.76 -13.49
CA PHE A 475 37.15 -18.18 -14.80
C PHE A 475 36.93 -19.21 -15.92
N THR A 476 37.51 -20.41 -15.78
CA THR A 476 37.41 -21.49 -16.77
C THR A 476 35.95 -21.91 -17.00
N ASP A 477 35.19 -22.06 -15.92
CA ASP A 477 33.79 -22.45 -15.99
C ASP A 477 32.92 -21.38 -16.67
N LEU A 478 33.18 -20.09 -16.42
CA LEU A 478 32.48 -18.97 -17.08
C LEU A 478 32.82 -18.86 -18.56
N VAL A 479 34.07 -19.06 -18.94
CA VAL A 479 34.51 -19.09 -20.36
C VAL A 479 33.76 -20.19 -21.11
N SER A 480 33.66 -21.38 -20.51
CA SER A 480 32.92 -22.52 -21.07
C SER A 480 31.41 -22.22 -21.19
N PHE A 481 30.80 -21.70 -20.13
CA PHE A 481 29.37 -21.39 -20.09
C PHE A 481 28.97 -20.31 -21.11
N LEU A 482 29.76 -19.24 -21.21
CA LEU A 482 29.54 -18.14 -22.15
C LEU A 482 29.99 -18.47 -23.58
N LYS A 483 30.64 -19.62 -23.80
CA LYS A 483 31.19 -20.07 -25.08
C LYS A 483 32.11 -19.01 -25.72
N LEU A 484 33.04 -18.47 -24.94
CA LEU A 484 33.98 -17.44 -25.41
C LEU A 484 35.09 -18.06 -26.27
N ASP A 485 35.29 -17.49 -27.46
CA ASP A 485 36.44 -17.78 -28.32
C ASP A 485 37.76 -17.24 -27.71
N GLU A 486 38.90 -17.70 -28.23
CA GLU A 486 40.23 -17.34 -27.69
C GLU A 486 40.47 -15.83 -27.68
N GLU A 487 39.96 -15.10 -28.67
CA GLU A 487 40.11 -13.65 -28.78
C GLU A 487 39.35 -12.90 -27.66
N LYS A 488 38.11 -13.31 -27.36
CA LYS A 488 37.30 -12.70 -26.29
C LYS A 488 37.74 -13.09 -24.89
N GLN A 489 38.45 -14.20 -24.71
CA GLN A 489 38.94 -14.64 -23.40
C GLN A 489 39.93 -13.64 -22.78
N THR A 490 40.82 -13.04 -23.58
CA THR A 490 41.80 -12.06 -23.08
C THR A 490 41.11 -10.79 -22.56
N THR A 491 40.15 -10.24 -23.30
CA THR A 491 39.39 -9.06 -22.88
C THR A 491 38.48 -9.37 -21.68
N PHE A 492 37.90 -10.58 -21.63
CA PHE A 492 37.06 -11.01 -20.51
C PHE A 492 37.88 -11.21 -19.22
N ARG A 493 39.13 -11.69 -19.32
CA ARG A 493 40.01 -11.92 -18.17
C ARG A 493 40.20 -10.65 -17.34
N GLU A 494 40.48 -9.51 -17.96
CA GLU A 494 40.66 -8.24 -17.23
C GLU A 494 39.40 -7.81 -16.46
N THR A 495 38.23 -8.01 -17.05
CA THR A 495 36.94 -7.70 -16.42
C THR A 495 36.64 -8.68 -15.27
N PHE A 496 36.93 -9.96 -15.46
CA PHE A 496 36.80 -10.99 -14.44
C PHE A 496 37.70 -10.73 -13.23
N GLU A 497 38.96 -10.36 -13.45
CA GLU A 497 39.91 -10.04 -12.38
C GLU A 497 39.41 -8.90 -11.48
N LYS A 498 38.90 -7.81 -12.09
CA LYS A 498 38.30 -6.69 -11.37
C LYS A 498 37.06 -7.09 -10.59
N ALA A 499 36.16 -7.86 -11.23
CA ALA A 499 34.94 -8.35 -10.61
C ALA A 499 35.21 -9.28 -9.42
N TYR A 500 36.18 -10.16 -9.55
CA TYR A 500 36.53 -11.13 -8.52
C TYR A 500 37.15 -10.45 -7.29
N ALA A 501 38.06 -9.49 -7.50
CA ALA A 501 38.63 -8.68 -6.41
C ALA A 501 37.56 -7.86 -5.68
N GLN A 502 36.60 -7.29 -6.42
CA GLN A 502 35.46 -6.59 -5.82
C GLN A 502 34.58 -7.53 -4.99
N ALA A 503 34.24 -8.70 -5.52
CA ALA A 503 33.43 -9.69 -4.83
C ALA A 503 34.09 -10.20 -3.54
N GLU A 504 35.40 -10.46 -3.58
CA GLU A 504 36.18 -10.88 -2.41
C GLU A 504 36.15 -9.80 -1.32
N LYS A 505 36.39 -8.54 -1.69
CA LYS A 505 36.35 -7.39 -0.78
C LYS A 505 34.96 -7.20 -0.15
N GLU A 506 33.90 -7.27 -0.93
CA GLU A 506 32.52 -7.12 -0.45
C GLU A 506 32.14 -8.26 0.50
N PHE A 507 32.47 -9.51 0.13
CA PHE A 507 32.18 -10.69 0.94
C PHE A 507 32.98 -10.71 2.25
N SER A 508 34.24 -10.28 2.25
CA SER A 508 35.06 -10.23 3.46
C SER A 508 34.66 -9.11 4.41
N ALA A 509 34.22 -7.97 3.88
CA ALA A 509 33.92 -6.77 4.68
C ALA A 509 32.52 -6.75 5.30
N ASN A 510 31.61 -7.63 4.86
CA ASN A 510 30.21 -7.63 5.30
C ASN A 510 29.82 -8.94 5.98
N GLU A 511 29.73 -8.90 7.31
CA GLU A 511 29.33 -10.06 8.13
C GLU A 511 27.95 -10.61 7.75
N LYS A 512 27.03 -9.76 7.27
CA LYS A 512 25.69 -10.16 6.79
C LYS A 512 25.74 -10.91 5.44
N LEU A 513 26.76 -10.67 4.61
CA LEU A 513 26.98 -11.47 3.40
C LEU A 513 27.51 -12.85 3.74
N GLN A 514 28.26 -12.97 4.84
CA GLN A 514 28.78 -14.22 5.34
C GLN A 514 27.70 -15.01 6.08
N LYS A 515 26.85 -14.39 6.90
CA LYS A 515 25.74 -15.04 7.60
C LYS A 515 24.45 -14.91 6.78
N VAL A 516 24.26 -15.82 5.82
CA VAL A 516 23.14 -15.75 4.87
C VAL A 516 21.79 -15.94 5.56
N PHE A 517 21.71 -16.86 6.52
CA PHE A 517 20.54 -17.08 7.37
C PHE A 517 20.96 -17.16 8.84
N THR A 518 20.12 -16.63 9.72
CA THR A 518 20.28 -16.76 11.18
C THR A 518 19.04 -17.42 11.75
N ARG A 519 19.21 -18.50 12.51
CA ARG A 519 18.13 -19.19 13.24
C ARG A 519 18.13 -18.79 14.71
N VAL A 520 16.94 -18.55 15.25
CA VAL A 520 16.68 -18.28 16.66
C VAL A 520 15.53 -19.18 17.11
N ASP A 521 15.78 -20.00 18.13
CA ASP A 521 14.76 -20.84 18.76
C ASP A 521 14.43 -20.26 20.14
N GLU A 522 13.30 -19.56 20.26
CA GLU A 522 12.86 -18.88 21.48
C GLU A 522 11.36 -19.12 21.72
N ASN A 523 10.97 -19.31 22.98
CA ASN A 523 9.57 -19.50 23.39
C ASN A 523 8.82 -20.64 22.65
N GLY A 524 9.53 -21.72 22.29
CA GLY A 524 8.95 -22.87 21.59
C GLY A 524 8.67 -22.63 20.10
N ARG A 525 9.25 -21.57 19.52
CA ARG A 525 9.17 -21.25 18.09
C ARG A 525 10.56 -21.13 17.48
N THR A 526 10.71 -21.65 16.28
CA THR A 526 11.89 -21.52 15.42
C THR A 526 11.66 -20.40 14.42
N SER A 527 12.44 -19.32 14.55
CA SER A 527 12.49 -18.19 13.64
C SER A 527 13.79 -18.21 12.83
N ILE A 528 13.71 -18.03 11.51
CA ILE A 528 14.87 -17.89 10.63
C ILE A 528 14.81 -16.53 9.96
N THR A 529 15.92 -15.79 9.97
CA THR A 529 16.09 -14.50 9.32
C THR A 529 17.03 -14.66 8.13
N TYR A 530 16.62 -14.19 6.95
CA TYR A 530 17.47 -14.07 5.77
C TYR A 530 18.13 -12.69 5.72
N HIS A 531 19.46 -12.65 5.63
CA HIS A 531 20.23 -11.42 5.58
C HIS A 531 20.52 -11.03 4.13
N SER A 532 19.86 -9.96 3.65
CA SER A 532 20.07 -9.43 2.30
C SER A 532 20.91 -8.15 2.31
N LEU A 533 21.44 -7.76 1.15
CA LEU A 533 22.15 -6.48 0.96
C LEU A 533 21.29 -5.24 1.25
N ARG A 534 19.96 -5.39 1.35
CA ARG A 534 19.01 -4.29 1.53
C ARG A 534 18.27 -4.32 2.88
N GLY A 535 18.61 -5.28 3.75
CA GLY A 535 17.96 -5.47 5.05
C GLY A 535 17.71 -6.93 5.39
N ASP A 536 17.36 -7.18 6.65
CA ASP A 536 17.06 -8.50 7.18
C ASP A 536 15.56 -8.81 6.98
N ILE A 537 15.24 -10.05 6.62
CA ILE A 537 13.87 -10.49 6.31
C ILE A 537 13.55 -11.73 7.16
N LEU A 538 12.43 -11.72 7.88
CA LEU A 538 11.93 -12.92 8.57
C LEU A 538 11.50 -13.96 7.53
N PHE A 539 12.28 -15.03 7.42
CA PHE A 539 12.22 -16.06 6.39
C PHE A 539 11.30 -17.23 6.76
N TYR A 540 11.29 -17.61 8.03
CA TYR A 540 10.51 -18.72 8.58
C TYR A 540 10.17 -18.44 10.05
N ASP A 541 8.97 -18.79 10.50
CA ASP A 541 8.57 -18.72 11.92
C ASP A 541 7.46 -19.75 12.21
N ARG A 542 7.80 -20.83 12.93
CA ARG A 542 6.89 -21.93 13.27
C ARG A 542 7.24 -22.56 14.62
N PRO A 543 6.31 -23.28 15.28
CA PRO A 543 6.62 -24.17 16.39
C PRO A 543 7.91 -24.98 16.17
N THR A 544 8.77 -25.01 17.18
CA THR A 544 10.04 -25.75 17.11
C THR A 544 9.78 -27.25 16.89
N GLY A 545 10.46 -27.85 15.91
CA GLY A 545 10.34 -29.27 15.59
C GLY A 545 9.23 -29.65 14.60
N GLU A 546 8.42 -28.70 14.13
CA GLU A 546 7.37 -28.95 13.11
C GLU A 546 7.96 -29.40 11.76
N VAL A 547 9.10 -28.85 11.39
CA VAL A 547 9.85 -29.19 10.17
C VAL A 547 11.28 -29.55 10.59
N SER A 548 11.81 -30.64 10.04
CA SER A 548 13.16 -31.09 10.38
C SER A 548 14.23 -30.10 9.92
N ASP A 549 15.32 -30.00 10.67
CA ASP A 549 16.45 -29.10 10.39
C ASP A 549 16.99 -29.28 8.98
N CYS A 550 17.05 -30.53 8.51
CA CYS A 550 17.48 -30.83 7.15
C CYS A 550 16.53 -30.26 6.09
N THR A 551 15.22 -30.35 6.34
CA THR A 551 14.21 -29.81 5.42
C THR A 551 14.23 -28.28 5.41
N LEU A 552 14.45 -27.64 6.57
CA LEU A 552 14.64 -26.19 6.66
C LEU A 552 15.89 -25.71 5.92
N TRP A 553 16.98 -26.47 5.99
CA TRP A 553 18.18 -26.19 5.21
C TRP A 553 17.90 -26.24 3.70
N TRP A 554 17.20 -27.28 3.24
CA TRP A 554 16.85 -27.44 1.83
C TRP A 554 15.93 -26.32 1.31
N ILE A 555 14.96 -25.90 2.12
CA ILE A 555 14.11 -24.74 1.84
C ILE A 555 14.96 -23.46 1.70
N SER A 556 15.89 -23.24 2.62
CA SER A 556 16.80 -22.08 2.60
C SER A 556 17.74 -22.09 1.39
N PHE A 557 18.30 -23.26 1.07
CA PHE A 557 19.25 -23.45 -0.03
C PHE A 557 18.59 -23.24 -1.40
N THR A 558 17.44 -23.87 -1.63
CA THR A 558 16.68 -23.72 -2.89
C THR A 558 16.14 -22.30 -3.09
N PHE A 559 15.72 -21.64 -2.01
CA PHE A 559 15.34 -20.23 -2.04
C PHE A 559 16.50 -19.32 -2.42
N LYS A 560 17.68 -19.48 -1.78
CA LYS A 560 18.87 -18.67 -2.10
C LYS A 560 19.34 -18.90 -3.54
N MET A 561 19.22 -20.13 -4.02
CA MET A 561 19.59 -20.51 -5.38
C MET A 561 18.68 -19.89 -6.44
N THR A 562 17.41 -19.65 -6.13
CA THR A 562 16.46 -19.15 -7.13
C THR A 562 16.13 -17.68 -6.91
N VAL A 563 15.50 -17.34 -5.79
CA VAL A 563 15.13 -15.96 -5.43
C VAL A 563 16.37 -15.10 -5.21
N GLY A 564 17.43 -15.65 -4.62
CA GLY A 564 18.68 -14.93 -4.42
C GLY A 564 19.37 -14.51 -5.73
N PHE A 565 19.24 -15.29 -6.80
CA PHE A 565 19.72 -14.92 -8.14
C PHE A 565 19.00 -13.67 -8.67
N PHE A 566 17.68 -13.63 -8.52
CA PHE A 566 16.88 -12.47 -8.94
C PHE A 566 17.16 -11.21 -8.10
N GLY A 567 17.51 -11.39 -6.83
CA GLY A 567 17.93 -10.33 -5.93
C GLY A 567 19.20 -9.57 -6.38
N ILE A 568 19.96 -10.11 -7.33
CA ILE A 568 21.10 -9.41 -7.97
C ILE A 568 20.61 -8.24 -8.81
N PHE A 569 19.47 -8.41 -9.48
CA PHE A 569 18.94 -7.47 -10.46
C PHE A 569 17.84 -6.58 -9.87
N LEU A 570 17.09 -7.10 -8.90
CA LEU A 570 15.80 -6.55 -8.48
C LEU A 570 15.71 -6.46 -6.95
N PRO A 571 14.93 -5.51 -6.40
CA PRO A 571 14.56 -5.55 -4.99
C PRO A 571 13.82 -6.86 -4.69
N LEU A 572 14.31 -7.60 -3.70
CA LEU A 572 13.56 -8.74 -3.17
C LEU A 572 12.33 -8.23 -2.42
N PRO A 573 11.15 -8.87 -2.55
CA PRO A 573 9.98 -8.48 -1.79
C PRO A 573 10.17 -8.77 -0.29
N THR A 574 9.38 -8.11 0.56
CA THR A 574 9.25 -8.48 1.97
C THR A 574 8.42 -9.75 2.07
N PHE A 575 9.05 -10.85 2.48
CA PHE A 575 8.37 -12.11 2.71
C PHE A 575 7.76 -12.10 4.12
N SER A 576 6.51 -12.53 4.24
CA SER A 576 5.88 -12.75 5.55
C SER A 576 5.92 -14.23 5.91
N PRO A 577 6.10 -14.55 7.21
CA PRO A 577 6.14 -15.94 7.70
C PRO A 577 4.85 -16.72 7.41
N PHE A 578 3.75 -16.04 7.10
CA PHE A 578 2.44 -16.66 6.88
C PHE A 578 2.24 -17.24 5.47
N ASN A 579 3.16 -17.01 4.53
CA ASN A 579 2.87 -17.25 3.11
C ASN A 579 3.64 -18.43 2.50
N GLN A 580 4.56 -19.01 3.28
CA GLN A 580 5.30 -20.24 2.94
C GLN A 580 5.91 -20.25 1.53
N ILE A 581 6.25 -19.08 0.98
CA ILE A 581 6.87 -18.95 -0.35
C ILE A 581 8.14 -19.80 -0.45
N PRO A 582 9.04 -19.81 0.55
CA PRO A 582 10.20 -20.68 0.53
C PRO A 582 9.84 -22.17 0.41
N THR A 583 8.86 -22.64 1.17
CA THR A 583 8.38 -24.04 1.13
C THR A 583 7.79 -24.39 -0.24
N LYS A 584 7.08 -23.46 -0.89
CA LYS A 584 6.50 -23.69 -2.22
C LYS A 584 7.54 -23.77 -3.31
N ILE A 585 8.55 -22.92 -3.26
CA ILE A 585 9.69 -22.98 -4.17
C ILE A 585 10.41 -24.32 -4.01
N PHE A 586 10.65 -24.74 -2.77
CA PHE A 586 11.22 -26.04 -2.45
C PHE A 586 10.39 -27.20 -3.00
N ASN A 587 9.07 -27.20 -2.76
CA ASN A 587 8.15 -28.23 -3.26
C ASN A 587 8.12 -28.28 -4.80
N LEU A 588 8.15 -27.13 -5.49
CA LEU A 588 8.24 -27.08 -6.96
C LEU A 588 9.52 -27.74 -7.48
N ILE A 589 10.64 -27.48 -6.81
CA ILE A 589 11.95 -28.02 -7.18
C ILE A 589 12.00 -29.53 -6.93
N ILE A 590 11.56 -30.00 -5.76
CA ILE A 590 11.57 -31.44 -5.43
C ILE A 590 10.67 -32.26 -6.36
N LYS A 591 9.54 -31.71 -6.79
CA LYS A 591 8.64 -32.39 -7.75
C LYS A 591 9.27 -32.57 -9.14
N ASN A 592 10.36 -31.87 -9.47
CA ASN A 592 11.08 -32.03 -10.73
C ASN A 592 12.37 -32.83 -10.53
N ALA A 593 12.35 -34.10 -10.96
CA ALA A 593 13.48 -35.02 -10.79
C ALA A 593 14.79 -34.54 -11.44
N ARG A 594 14.74 -33.79 -12.55
CA ARG A 594 15.94 -33.28 -13.24
C ARG A 594 16.58 -32.13 -12.47
N LEU A 595 15.77 -31.18 -12.03
CA LEU A 595 16.25 -30.07 -11.18
C LEU A 595 16.76 -30.60 -9.85
N LEU A 596 16.01 -31.52 -9.23
CA LEU A 596 16.43 -32.16 -7.98
C LEU A 596 17.80 -32.81 -8.13
N ALA A 597 18.01 -33.65 -9.17
CA ALA A 597 19.29 -34.29 -9.42
C ALA A 597 20.45 -33.29 -9.60
N LYS A 598 20.22 -32.20 -10.36
CA LYS A 598 21.24 -31.16 -10.56
C LYS A 598 21.57 -30.41 -9.26
N ILE A 599 20.56 -30.04 -8.48
CA ILE A 599 20.75 -29.30 -7.23
C ILE A 599 21.43 -30.20 -6.19
N THR A 600 21.00 -31.45 -6.05
CA THR A 600 21.62 -32.43 -5.15
C THR A 600 23.08 -32.69 -5.49
N ALA A 601 23.45 -32.66 -6.78
CA ALA A 601 24.86 -32.81 -7.20
C ALA A 601 25.76 -31.65 -6.76
N LEU A 602 25.19 -30.49 -6.43
CA LEU A 602 25.96 -29.34 -5.93
C LEU A 602 26.13 -29.32 -4.41
N VAL A 603 25.28 -30.04 -3.67
CA VAL A 603 25.33 -30.04 -2.21
C VAL A 603 26.60 -30.70 -1.71
N GLY A 604 27.24 -30.10 -0.70
CA GLY A 604 28.54 -30.55 -0.18
C GLY A 604 29.71 -30.26 -1.13
N THR A 605 29.54 -29.35 -2.08
CA THR A 605 30.59 -28.91 -3.02
C THR A 605 30.69 -27.38 -3.11
N THR A 606 31.82 -26.89 -3.64
CA THR A 606 32.01 -25.48 -4.01
C THR A 606 31.27 -25.20 -5.31
N ILE A 607 30.38 -24.22 -5.27
CA ILE A 607 29.47 -23.86 -6.36
C ILE A 607 30.04 -22.65 -7.08
N GLY A 608 30.51 -22.88 -8.31
CA GLY A 608 30.91 -21.82 -9.23
C GLY A 608 29.72 -21.10 -9.85
N VAL A 609 29.96 -19.89 -10.37
CA VAL A 609 28.93 -19.05 -11.03
C VAL A 609 28.26 -19.80 -12.19
N ALA A 610 29.05 -20.48 -13.04
CA ALA A 610 28.52 -21.23 -14.18
C ALA A 610 27.59 -22.37 -13.77
N SER A 611 27.97 -23.18 -12.78
CA SER A 611 27.14 -24.29 -12.28
C SER A 611 25.83 -23.79 -11.68
N ALA A 612 25.86 -22.64 -11.00
CA ALA A 612 24.66 -22.01 -10.46
C ALA A 612 23.75 -21.43 -11.58
N LEU A 613 24.33 -20.81 -12.61
CA LEU A 613 23.59 -20.32 -13.78
C LEU A 613 23.00 -21.46 -14.64
N ASP A 614 23.68 -22.60 -14.71
CA ASP A 614 23.15 -23.80 -15.38
C ASP A 614 21.86 -24.28 -14.71
N ILE A 615 21.75 -24.22 -13.39
CA ILE A 615 20.51 -24.54 -12.67
C ILE A 615 19.40 -23.54 -12.99
N ILE A 616 19.69 -22.24 -13.05
CA ILE A 616 18.70 -21.23 -13.45
C ILE A 616 18.22 -21.49 -14.88
N THR A 617 19.15 -21.84 -15.78
CA THR A 617 18.86 -22.19 -17.18
C THR A 617 17.99 -23.44 -17.27
N GLU A 618 18.29 -24.47 -16.48
CA GLU A 618 17.46 -25.68 -16.41
C GLU A 618 16.09 -25.38 -15.80
N THR A 619 16.02 -24.52 -14.79
CA THR A 619 14.76 -24.10 -14.15
C THR A 619 13.85 -23.38 -15.14
N HIS A 620 14.44 -22.61 -16.05
CA HIS A 620 13.73 -22.02 -17.19
C HIS A 620 13.26 -23.08 -18.19
N ARG A 621 14.16 -24.00 -18.59
CA ARG A 621 13.86 -25.07 -19.56
C ARG A 621 12.70 -25.96 -19.09
N GLU A 622 12.69 -26.28 -17.80
CA GLU A 622 11.66 -27.09 -17.14
C GLU A 622 10.38 -26.29 -16.80
N ARG A 623 10.28 -25.02 -17.25
CA ARG A 623 9.12 -24.13 -17.08
C ARG A 623 8.76 -23.81 -15.62
N ILE A 624 9.70 -24.01 -14.70
CA ILE A 624 9.52 -23.74 -13.26
C ILE A 624 9.93 -22.30 -12.91
N LEU A 625 10.76 -21.67 -13.74
CA LEU A 625 11.23 -20.31 -13.50
C LEU A 625 10.06 -19.32 -13.41
N TRP A 626 9.07 -19.42 -14.30
CA TRP A 626 7.92 -18.51 -14.30
C TRP A 626 7.04 -18.60 -13.04
N PRO A 627 6.69 -19.79 -12.54
CA PRO A 627 6.11 -19.95 -11.19
C PRO A 627 6.92 -19.30 -10.07
N ILE A 628 8.25 -19.48 -10.05
CA ILE A 628 9.12 -18.88 -9.04
C ILE A 628 9.17 -17.35 -9.19
N LEU A 629 9.21 -16.84 -10.43
CA LEU A 629 9.13 -15.43 -10.75
C LEU A 629 7.80 -14.86 -10.21
N LYS A 630 6.67 -15.53 -10.46
CA LYS A 630 5.37 -15.13 -9.90
C LYS A 630 5.42 -15.07 -8.36
N PHE A 631 6.05 -16.05 -7.71
CA PHE A 631 6.28 -16.04 -6.26
C PHE A 631 7.13 -14.85 -5.75
N SER A 632 7.95 -14.28 -6.64
CA SER A 632 8.97 -13.30 -6.28
C SER A 632 8.69 -11.86 -6.79
N PHE A 633 7.73 -11.63 -7.70
CA PHE A 633 7.58 -10.38 -8.46
C PHE A 633 6.31 -9.54 -8.23
N ILE A 634 5.56 -9.78 -7.15
CA ILE A 634 4.32 -9.02 -6.90
C ILE A 634 4.57 -7.50 -6.64
N SER A 635 5.79 -7.10 -6.25
CA SER A 635 6.10 -5.71 -5.86
C SER A 635 6.96 -4.91 -6.86
N ALA A 636 7.52 -5.52 -7.91
CA ALA A 636 8.58 -4.86 -8.70
C ALA A 636 8.07 -4.08 -9.92
N GLY A 637 6.81 -4.27 -10.34
CA GLY A 637 6.25 -3.60 -11.51
C GLY A 637 6.89 -4.03 -12.84
N TRP A 638 6.19 -3.76 -13.95
CA TRP A 638 6.61 -4.17 -15.30
C TRP A 638 7.97 -3.58 -15.73
N PHE A 639 8.30 -2.37 -15.28
CA PHE A 639 9.55 -1.68 -15.62
C PHE A 639 10.81 -2.37 -15.05
N ALA A 640 10.70 -2.99 -13.87
CA ALA A 640 11.81 -3.71 -13.28
C ALA A 640 12.06 -5.05 -14.00
N LEU A 641 11.00 -5.71 -14.48
CA LEU A 641 11.10 -6.90 -15.34
C LEU A 641 11.82 -6.56 -16.66
N THR A 642 11.46 -5.47 -17.33
CA THR A 642 12.19 -4.99 -18.52
C THR A 642 13.64 -4.66 -18.21
N ALA A 643 13.96 -3.96 -17.12
CA ALA A 643 15.33 -3.62 -16.74
C ALA A 643 16.19 -4.87 -16.44
N ALA A 644 15.60 -5.91 -15.85
CA ALA A 644 16.27 -7.19 -15.64
C ALA A 644 16.48 -7.94 -16.96
N ILE A 645 15.50 -7.95 -17.86
CA ILE A 645 15.65 -8.52 -19.21
C ILE A 645 16.78 -7.83 -19.98
N THR A 646 16.87 -6.49 -19.94
CA THR A 646 17.96 -5.74 -20.61
C THR A 646 19.33 -6.08 -20.03
N ARG A 647 19.43 -6.27 -18.71
CA ARG A 647 20.69 -6.66 -18.03
C ARG A 647 21.05 -8.14 -18.23
N ILE A 648 20.07 -9.02 -18.41
CA ILE A 648 20.28 -10.43 -18.77
C ILE A 648 20.77 -10.53 -20.23
N ILE A 649 20.22 -9.70 -21.14
CA ILE A 649 20.67 -9.61 -22.54
C ILE A 649 22.14 -9.18 -22.62
N THR A 650 22.60 -8.25 -21.79
CA THR A 650 24.03 -7.84 -21.76
C THR A 650 25.00 -8.94 -21.33
N ILE A 651 24.52 -9.99 -20.65
CA ILE A 651 25.30 -11.18 -20.28
C ILE A 651 25.48 -12.11 -21.47
N ILE A 652 24.41 -12.28 -22.27
CA ILE A 652 24.40 -13.12 -23.47
C ILE A 652 25.27 -12.52 -24.59
N THR A 653 25.41 -11.19 -24.63
CA THR A 653 26.23 -10.48 -25.63
C THR A 653 27.72 -10.34 -25.26
N GLY A 654 28.14 -10.83 -24.09
CA GLY A 654 29.55 -10.79 -23.65
C GLY A 654 30.06 -9.42 -23.15
N THR A 655 29.20 -8.40 -23.10
CA THR A 655 29.51 -7.04 -22.63
C THR A 655 29.12 -6.89 -21.16
N VAL A 656 29.75 -7.65 -20.27
CA VAL A 656 29.40 -7.69 -18.84
C VAL A 656 30.15 -6.63 -18.05
N ALA A 657 29.44 -5.75 -17.33
CA ALA A 657 30.08 -4.82 -16.39
C ALA A 657 30.64 -5.58 -15.17
N ALA A 658 31.88 -5.26 -14.76
CA ALA A 658 32.55 -5.92 -13.62
C ALA A 658 31.72 -5.92 -12.34
N GLU A 659 30.92 -4.88 -12.09
CA GLU A 659 30.03 -4.75 -10.93
C GLU A 659 28.92 -5.82 -10.91
N ILE A 660 28.35 -6.18 -12.06
CA ILE A 660 27.31 -7.21 -12.15
C ILE A 660 27.95 -8.59 -11.95
N LEU A 661 29.11 -8.82 -12.56
CA LEU A 661 29.86 -10.07 -12.40
C LEU A 661 30.31 -10.29 -10.95
N ALA A 662 30.69 -9.22 -10.24
CA ALA A 662 31.02 -9.29 -8.82
C ALA A 662 29.84 -9.81 -7.97
N LYS A 663 28.62 -9.30 -8.22
CA LYS A 663 27.41 -9.75 -7.52
C LYS A 663 27.10 -11.22 -7.77
N PHE A 664 27.38 -11.72 -8.97
CA PHE A 664 27.27 -13.15 -9.29
C PHE A 664 28.26 -14.01 -8.52
N ILE A 665 29.51 -13.55 -8.42
CA ILE A 665 30.56 -14.24 -7.65
C ILE A 665 30.19 -14.28 -6.16
N VAL A 666 29.68 -13.17 -5.60
CA VAL A 666 29.17 -13.12 -4.21
C VAL A 666 27.99 -14.09 -4.01
N TRP A 667 27.04 -14.14 -4.94
CA TRP A 667 25.91 -15.06 -4.86
C TRP A 667 26.34 -16.54 -4.90
N ALA A 668 27.25 -16.92 -5.79
CA ALA A 668 27.81 -18.26 -5.86
C ALA A 668 28.63 -18.62 -4.61
N ALA A 669 29.35 -17.65 -4.03
CA ALA A 669 30.07 -17.81 -2.77
C ALA A 669 29.12 -18.08 -1.58
N GLN A 670 27.98 -17.39 -1.52
CA GLN A 670 26.94 -17.65 -0.52
C GLN A 670 26.30 -19.03 -0.67
N LEU A 671 26.07 -19.49 -1.91
CA LEU A 671 25.60 -20.84 -2.17
C LEU A 671 26.62 -21.90 -1.75
N THR A 672 27.91 -21.66 -2.02
CA THR A 672 28.99 -22.53 -1.56
C THR A 672 29.00 -22.65 -0.04
N LYS A 673 28.87 -21.54 0.68
CA LYS A 673 28.82 -21.57 2.15
C LYS A 673 27.67 -22.43 2.65
N LEU A 674 26.45 -22.19 2.17
CA LEU A 674 25.27 -22.98 2.55
C LEU A 674 25.45 -24.47 2.21
N SER A 675 26.00 -24.77 1.04
CA SER A 675 26.31 -26.12 0.56
C SER A 675 27.23 -26.89 1.52
N LEU A 676 28.22 -26.22 2.11
CA LEU A 676 29.15 -26.82 3.06
C LEU A 676 28.52 -27.01 4.46
N GLU A 677 27.59 -26.14 4.87
CA GLU A 677 26.82 -26.23 6.12
C GLU A 677 25.79 -27.39 6.11
N TYR A 678 25.60 -28.08 4.97
CA TYR A 678 24.68 -29.22 4.84
C TYR A 678 24.91 -30.30 5.89
N ARG A 679 26.19 -30.63 6.16
CA ARG A 679 26.59 -31.68 7.10
C ARG A 679 26.09 -31.39 8.51
N GLU A 680 26.19 -30.14 8.95
CA GLU A 680 25.76 -29.72 10.28
C GLU A 680 24.23 -29.67 10.38
N SER A 681 23.55 -29.35 9.29
CA SER A 681 22.08 -29.18 9.26
C SER A 681 21.30 -30.49 9.02
N CYS A 682 21.92 -31.50 8.42
CA CYS A 682 21.27 -32.76 8.03
C CYS A 682 21.83 -34.01 8.73
N ALA A 683 22.79 -33.89 9.65
CA ALA A 683 23.39 -35.02 10.33
C ALA A 683 22.53 -35.57 11.47
N GLN A 684 21.48 -36.33 11.14
CA GLN A 684 21.09 -37.55 11.86
C GLN A 684 20.30 -38.47 10.90
N LEU A 685 20.98 -39.40 10.24
CA LEU A 685 20.36 -40.69 9.91
C LEU A 685 20.55 -41.55 11.16
N PRO A 686 19.50 -42.04 11.84
CA PRO A 686 19.66 -43.16 12.74
C PRO A 686 20.20 -44.33 11.91
N GLU A 687 21.38 -44.83 12.28
CA GLU A 687 21.82 -46.15 11.83
C GLU A 687 20.72 -47.16 12.17
N ASN A 688 20.24 -47.84 11.13
CA ASN A 688 19.64 -49.18 11.15
C ASN A 688 19.13 -49.66 12.52
N SER A 689 17.81 -49.54 12.75
CA SER A 689 17.13 -50.45 13.68
C SER A 689 17.21 -51.86 13.11
N ALA A 690 18.27 -52.56 13.50
CA ALA A 690 18.38 -54.00 13.36
C ALA A 690 17.13 -54.63 14.00
N VAL A 691 16.43 -55.39 13.18
CA VAL A 691 15.44 -56.39 13.59
C VAL A 691 16.11 -57.31 14.60
N THR A 692 15.62 -57.30 15.84
CA THR A 692 15.81 -58.42 16.76
C THR A 692 14.44 -58.97 17.12
N THR A 693 14.06 -60.00 16.36
CA THR A 693 13.21 -61.09 16.82
C THR A 693 13.77 -61.69 18.11
N VAL A 694 12.98 -61.73 19.19
CA VAL A 694 12.41 -62.93 19.87
C VAL A 694 11.33 -62.44 20.82
#